data_AF-A0A2A2Q3L1-F1
#
_entry.id   AF-A0A2A2Q3L1-F1
#
_cell.length_a   1.000
_cell.length_b   1.000
_cell.length_c   1.000
_cell.angle_alpha   90.00
_cell.angle_beta   90.00
_cell.angle_gamma   90.00
#
_symmetry.space_group_name_H-M   'P 1'
#
loop_
_entity.id
_entity.type
_entity.pdbx_description
1 polymer ?
#
loop_
_entity_poly.entity_id
_entity_poly.type
_entity_poly.pdbx_seq_one_letter_code
_entity_poly.pdbx_strand_id
1 'polypeptide(L)'
;MKRTLTFLTTLVLAAFAQASDIARHHPMKALVPLLIFAATFLRAAEPTASPVPFSVGCQAYTFNRFTVYEAIEKTAEAGGTVIEFISGQKLTKTEPGKLSPDMSGEQLAALQAHLKKHGVAPASLFIGIPNDEAGARKVFEFGKRLGVKSFSMGLIPDQLDLLEKMVKEFDIRVGFHNHGKTPLNRSWDPAYVLEVVKNRDARLGLCADTGHWATSGLNGLDAIKLVEGRIINLHLKDRAVVAQASTDLILGTGVTNIAGIVAELRRQKFAGSIFVEYETNWLNSVPDVKQCIEFIHHPVAKSASAAPSSSPDAPQAPEFHLDVPGLKAVVIESDERESFLGLQLDSAGRLFAGCREALFVYEPAEGGLYAPRQLLFRFPKDAWVYDIAIRGDDLYVSTHTAIYLLPGAVKKRTGIEARRLVWGLPMMKGFDMHQGIHGLVIGPEGDLYFANGDEIIGYGDKERMDHWSHWTYHHGTKGSAMTGCGGVFRFSPDGEKFSVVAAGTRNSCGIAFDHEWNLFTSDNDHEGRPADYVPGRVLHVTPGAYFSWPRGWMPEKTPWRADLLDSLHPDVGRYVPTGMAYYDESFLPAACRHGLYIAEWGRAKLLRYPLRPRGASFQAEQADFFSEAETTARPVGVAVGRGGRIFTSVCHMKGNEASPMYRSEIVMITRADDAANAPFEAYEETTASTEKLFAELASDSWHRRYRAHIELMRRGTSIADEAAQRFAKAPEASASTTHLLWLVAASGKLDLIAPLASSAQPLARLQALRALANFAPSPDRATFEKALDDANPQVIHAALVALRERFTELDAQTRVITLAQSADRLLRQAAVQLLARRLPLPAIQKLCESTAPAERLAGILIAGERLTVPPFSGALPESWPQSPMLSKVAYVNETVELHTGNFTMADVWAAAAKLPEEQSLFALLERRLDDPVPDHAKQAAFFLRLLKDPRTDARAAAILGIKDAKLAQATPIQGATSTGITELPAAFASVDWTKEVTRGDAARGAKLFTERGCAVCHAAKAGDNGSGGPSLIGAGTRFTVPYLVESVITPNKTVSPIFKWTMVTKTDGSAIAGLITSETANELELLLPAGIRQSLRIKDIAKRELQDRSPMPEGLIQTPDDLRDLLSFLTGLKDK
;
A
#
# COMPACT_ATOMS: atom_id res chain seq x y z
N MET A 1 -51.81 32.63 -34.88
CA MET A 1 -50.65 32.24 -35.72
C MET A 1 -50.80 32.58 -37.20
N LYS A 2 -51.94 32.35 -37.88
CA LYS A 2 -52.07 32.66 -39.32
C LYS A 2 -51.98 34.15 -39.70
N ARG A 3 -52.20 35.09 -38.77
CA ARG A 3 -52.08 36.55 -39.04
C ARG A 3 -50.67 37.13 -38.89
N THR A 4 -49.77 36.44 -38.18
CA THR A 4 -48.39 36.90 -37.97
C THR A 4 -47.47 36.48 -39.12
N LEU A 5 -47.79 35.35 -39.79
CA LEU A 5 -46.98 34.81 -40.87
C LEU A 5 -47.08 35.64 -42.16
N THR A 6 -48.28 36.16 -42.47
CA THR A 6 -48.51 36.99 -43.68
C THR A 6 -47.84 38.37 -43.60
N PHE A 7 -47.63 38.90 -42.38
CA PHE A 7 -47.00 40.20 -42.18
C PHE A 7 -45.47 40.12 -42.40
N LEU A 8 -44.82 39.01 -42.02
CA LEU A 8 -43.39 38.78 -42.26
C LEU A 8 -43.08 38.52 -43.74
N THR A 9 -43.95 37.81 -44.49
CA THR A 9 -43.68 37.53 -45.91
C THR A 9 -43.72 38.78 -46.78
N THR A 10 -44.54 39.76 -46.40
CA THR A 10 -44.70 41.02 -47.15
C THR A 10 -43.50 41.97 -46.92
N LEU A 11 -42.89 41.94 -45.73
CA LEU A 11 -41.68 42.73 -45.41
C LEU A 11 -40.42 42.22 -46.12
N VAL A 12 -40.29 40.90 -46.29
CA VAL A 12 -39.12 40.29 -46.95
C VAL A 12 -39.14 40.56 -48.47
N LEU A 13 -40.31 40.54 -49.10
CA LEU A 13 -40.44 40.84 -50.54
C LEU A 13 -40.16 42.31 -50.88
N ALA A 14 -40.49 43.25 -49.99
CA ALA A 14 -40.16 44.67 -50.17
C ALA A 14 -38.64 44.95 -50.07
N ALA A 15 -37.93 44.25 -49.18
CA ALA A 15 -36.48 44.39 -49.01
C ALA A 15 -35.68 43.85 -50.21
N PHE A 16 -36.16 42.79 -50.88
CA PHE A 16 -35.51 42.23 -52.07
C PHE A 16 -35.65 43.12 -53.31
N ALA A 17 -36.77 43.84 -53.46
CA ALA A 17 -36.96 44.78 -54.56
C ALA A 17 -35.99 45.98 -54.47
N GLN A 18 -35.78 46.53 -53.27
CA GLN A 18 -34.86 47.66 -53.03
C GLN A 18 -33.37 47.27 -53.19
N ALA A 19 -32.98 46.04 -52.85
CA ALA A 19 -31.60 45.59 -53.00
C ALA A 19 -31.19 45.35 -54.46
N SER A 20 -32.16 45.05 -55.34
CA SER A 20 -31.92 44.76 -56.76
C SER A 20 -31.58 46.01 -57.60
N ASP A 21 -32.00 47.20 -57.16
CA ASP A 21 -31.78 48.46 -57.86
C ASP A 21 -30.40 49.07 -57.54
N ILE A 22 -29.93 48.90 -56.29
CA ILE A 22 -28.63 49.41 -55.82
C ILE A 22 -27.45 48.67 -56.48
N ALA A 23 -27.64 47.39 -56.83
CA ALA A 23 -26.60 46.55 -57.42
C ALA A 23 -26.28 46.88 -58.90
N ARG A 24 -27.11 47.67 -59.59
CA ARG A 24 -26.91 47.97 -61.03
C ARG A 24 -26.02 49.19 -61.30
N HIS A 25 -25.71 50.05 -60.32
CA HIS A 25 -25.01 51.32 -60.59
C HIS A 25 -23.67 51.50 -59.85
N HIS A 26 -23.29 50.61 -58.90
CA HIS A 26 -21.97 50.64 -58.24
C HIS A 26 -21.46 49.23 -57.83
N PRO A 27 -20.72 48.51 -58.70
CA PRO A 27 -20.39 47.09 -58.48
C PRO A 27 -19.30 46.80 -57.43
N MET A 28 -18.63 47.81 -56.85
CA MET A 28 -17.55 47.59 -55.86
C MET A 28 -17.82 48.12 -54.44
N LYS A 29 -19.05 48.55 -54.11
CA LYS A 29 -19.40 48.94 -52.72
C LYS A 29 -20.69 48.30 -52.18
N ALA A 30 -21.14 47.19 -52.76
CA ALA A 30 -22.39 46.50 -52.37
C ALA A 30 -22.21 45.05 -51.88
N LEU A 31 -20.98 44.61 -51.54
CA LEU A 31 -20.73 43.21 -51.14
C LEU A 31 -20.66 42.96 -49.62
N VAL A 32 -20.94 43.97 -48.80
CA VAL A 32 -20.95 43.83 -47.33
C VAL A 32 -22.37 43.81 -46.74
N PRO A 33 -23.39 44.53 -47.26
CA PRO A 33 -24.74 44.47 -46.68
C PRO A 33 -25.56 43.24 -47.09
N LEU A 34 -25.28 42.62 -48.24
CA LEU A 34 -26.06 41.45 -48.74
C LEU A 34 -25.69 40.14 -48.02
N LEU A 35 -24.48 40.04 -47.46
CA LEU A 35 -24.01 38.91 -46.65
C LEU A 35 -24.52 38.98 -45.20
N ILE A 36 -24.94 40.15 -44.72
CA ILE A 36 -25.45 40.34 -43.35
C ILE A 36 -26.98 40.09 -43.28
N PHE A 37 -27.72 40.28 -44.37
CA PHE A 37 -29.18 40.03 -44.41
C PHE A 37 -29.57 38.58 -44.74
N ALA A 38 -28.70 37.81 -45.42
CA ALA A 38 -28.92 36.38 -45.66
C ALA A 38 -28.57 35.49 -44.45
N ALA A 39 -27.80 36.00 -43.50
CA ALA A 39 -27.38 35.27 -42.29
C ALA A 39 -28.37 35.36 -41.12
N THR A 40 -29.47 36.12 -41.24
CA THR A 40 -30.40 36.36 -40.13
C THR A 40 -31.76 35.64 -40.23
N PHE A 41 -32.08 34.93 -41.32
CA PHE A 41 -33.36 34.19 -41.44
C PHE A 41 -33.29 32.76 -42.04
N LEU A 42 -32.11 32.15 -42.08
CA LEU A 42 -31.98 30.69 -42.25
C LEU A 42 -31.15 30.07 -41.12
N ARG A 43 -31.55 30.34 -39.87
CA ARG A 43 -31.58 29.23 -38.92
C ARG A 43 -32.89 28.53 -39.23
N ALA A 44 -32.81 27.51 -40.10
CA ALA A 44 -33.76 26.41 -40.01
C ALA A 44 -33.92 26.11 -38.53
N ALA A 45 -35.16 26.03 -38.06
CA ALA A 45 -35.42 25.44 -36.76
C ALA A 45 -34.55 24.20 -36.69
N GLU A 46 -33.53 24.23 -35.82
CA GLU A 46 -32.90 23.01 -35.36
C GLU A 46 -34.08 22.10 -34.99
N PRO A 47 -34.05 20.83 -35.39
CA PRO A 47 -35.10 19.93 -34.96
C PRO A 47 -35.17 20.11 -33.46
N THR A 48 -36.29 20.63 -32.95
CA THR A 48 -36.58 20.61 -31.52
C THR A 48 -36.23 19.19 -31.13
N ALA A 49 -35.19 19.04 -30.31
CA ALA A 49 -34.66 17.73 -29.95
C ALA A 49 -35.88 16.84 -29.69
N SER A 50 -35.99 15.72 -30.44
CA SER A 50 -37.13 14.81 -30.30
C SER A 50 -37.47 14.72 -28.82
N PRO A 51 -38.73 14.97 -28.40
CA PRO A 51 -39.08 15.06 -27.00
C PRO A 51 -38.45 13.89 -26.25
N VAL A 52 -37.65 14.22 -25.24
CA VAL A 52 -36.85 13.24 -24.51
C VAL A 52 -37.80 12.13 -24.02
N PRO A 53 -37.59 10.85 -24.37
CA PRO A 53 -38.59 9.81 -24.12
C PRO A 53 -38.72 9.41 -22.64
N PHE A 54 -37.82 9.90 -21.80
CA PHE A 54 -37.73 9.62 -20.36
C PHE A 54 -37.89 10.89 -19.52
N SER A 55 -38.31 10.72 -18.27
CA SER A 55 -38.41 11.81 -17.28
C SER A 55 -37.07 12.03 -16.59
N VAL A 56 -36.72 13.28 -16.26
CA VAL A 56 -35.43 13.62 -15.61
C VAL A 56 -35.68 14.33 -14.28
N GLY A 57 -34.95 13.92 -13.26
CA GLY A 57 -35.14 14.37 -11.89
C GLY A 57 -33.96 14.08 -10.99
N CYS A 58 -34.18 14.17 -9.68
CA CYS A 58 -33.15 13.87 -8.69
C CYS A 58 -33.51 12.62 -7.89
N GLN A 59 -32.47 11.94 -7.43
CA GLN A 59 -32.56 10.98 -6.35
C GLN A 59 -32.43 11.76 -5.03
N ALA A 60 -33.37 11.60 -4.09
CA ALA A 60 -33.49 12.44 -2.89
C ALA A 60 -32.29 12.35 -1.93
N TYR A 61 -31.41 11.35 -2.07
CA TYR A 61 -30.16 11.18 -1.34
C TYR A 61 -29.20 12.32 -1.64
N THR A 62 -29.23 12.86 -2.86
CA THR A 62 -28.55 14.11 -3.24
C THR A 62 -28.81 15.23 -2.24
N PHE A 63 -30.01 15.24 -1.66
CA PHE A 63 -30.46 16.20 -0.66
C PHE A 63 -30.74 15.53 0.70
N ASN A 64 -29.98 14.49 1.08
CA ASN A 64 -30.19 13.76 2.35
C ASN A 64 -29.96 14.61 3.62
N ARG A 65 -29.37 15.81 3.47
CA ARG A 65 -29.22 16.81 4.54
C ARG A 65 -30.44 17.71 4.70
N PHE A 66 -31.42 17.56 3.81
CA PHE A 66 -32.65 18.33 3.75
C PHE A 66 -33.86 17.43 3.97
N THR A 67 -34.99 18.07 4.29
CA THR A 67 -36.27 17.40 4.45
C THR A 67 -36.86 17.00 3.09
N VAL A 68 -37.88 16.15 3.07
CA VAL A 68 -38.57 15.73 1.83
C VAL A 68 -39.13 16.94 1.09
N TYR A 69 -39.69 17.92 1.81
CA TYR A 69 -40.26 19.13 1.20
C TYR A 69 -39.18 20.01 0.56
N GLU A 70 -38.05 20.18 1.24
CA GLU A 70 -36.89 20.90 0.70
C GLU A 70 -36.24 20.15 -0.46
N ALA A 71 -36.20 18.81 -0.43
CA ALA A 71 -35.71 18.01 -1.55
C ALA A 71 -36.58 18.20 -2.80
N ILE A 72 -37.91 18.26 -2.66
CA ILE A 72 -38.84 18.57 -3.76
C ILE A 72 -38.57 19.96 -4.33
N GLU A 73 -38.42 20.96 -3.46
CA GLU A 73 -38.13 22.34 -3.86
C GLU A 73 -36.81 22.44 -4.61
N LYS A 74 -35.75 21.79 -4.12
CA LYS A 74 -34.43 21.76 -4.73
C LYS A 74 -34.40 20.99 -6.05
N THR A 75 -35.17 19.90 -6.17
CA THR A 75 -35.36 19.20 -7.44
C THR A 75 -36.03 20.11 -8.46
N ALA A 76 -37.08 20.85 -8.08
CA ALA A 76 -37.72 21.82 -8.97
C ALA A 76 -36.77 22.96 -9.35
N GLU A 77 -36.00 23.48 -8.39
CA GLU A 77 -35.01 24.55 -8.59
C GLU A 77 -33.89 24.12 -9.57
N ALA A 78 -33.44 22.87 -9.49
CA ALA A 78 -32.46 22.29 -10.42
C ALA A 78 -33.03 21.97 -11.81
N GLY A 79 -34.34 22.15 -12.03
CA GLY A 79 -35.00 21.87 -13.31
C GLY A 79 -35.50 20.42 -13.46
N GLY A 80 -35.51 19.64 -12.38
CA GLY A 80 -36.05 18.28 -12.37
C GLY A 80 -37.58 18.27 -12.34
N THR A 81 -38.19 17.32 -13.06
CA THR A 81 -39.66 17.16 -13.17
C THR A 81 -40.18 15.93 -12.41
N VAL A 82 -39.28 15.07 -11.96
CA VAL A 82 -39.58 13.89 -11.16
C VAL A 82 -38.61 13.76 -9.98
N ILE A 83 -38.99 13.01 -8.95
CA ILE A 83 -38.11 12.69 -7.82
C ILE A 83 -38.20 11.20 -7.48
N GLU A 84 -37.05 10.59 -7.16
CA GLU A 84 -37.01 9.35 -6.41
C GLU A 84 -36.83 9.66 -4.93
N PHE A 85 -37.78 9.23 -4.11
CA PHE A 85 -37.70 9.42 -2.66
C PHE A 85 -36.88 8.35 -1.96
N ILE A 86 -36.53 8.61 -0.69
CA ILE A 86 -35.90 7.62 0.19
C ILE A 86 -36.74 7.44 1.44
N SER A 87 -37.02 6.17 1.75
CA SER A 87 -37.75 5.82 2.96
C SER A 87 -37.02 6.29 4.23
N GLY A 88 -37.76 6.89 5.16
CA GLY A 88 -37.25 7.37 6.44
C GLY A 88 -36.76 8.82 6.45
N GLN A 89 -36.72 9.52 5.31
CA GLN A 89 -36.37 10.95 5.26
C GLN A 89 -37.44 11.79 5.98
N LYS A 90 -37.01 12.80 6.75
CA LYS A 90 -37.92 13.68 7.52
C LYS A 90 -38.78 14.51 6.58
N LEU A 91 -40.08 14.62 6.85
CA LEU A 91 -41.01 15.37 6.00
C LEU A 91 -40.73 16.88 6.02
N THR A 92 -40.67 17.48 7.21
CA THR A 92 -40.37 18.90 7.42
C THR A 92 -39.36 19.08 8.56
N LYS A 93 -38.88 20.32 8.78
CA LYS A 93 -37.88 20.62 9.81
C LYS A 93 -38.48 20.63 11.22
N THR A 94 -39.74 21.03 11.33
CA THR A 94 -40.39 21.39 12.59
C THR A 94 -41.47 20.41 13.01
N GLU A 95 -42.11 19.71 12.07
CA GLU A 95 -43.18 18.76 12.38
C GLU A 95 -42.67 17.32 12.43
N PRO A 96 -43.13 16.52 13.41
CA PRO A 96 -42.74 15.12 13.51
C PRO A 96 -43.35 14.32 12.34
N GLY A 97 -42.49 13.70 11.55
CA GLY A 97 -42.92 12.82 10.47
C GLY A 97 -41.77 12.40 9.56
N LYS A 98 -41.83 11.18 9.07
CA LYS A 98 -40.89 10.63 8.08
C LYS A 98 -41.69 10.04 6.93
N LEU A 99 -41.10 10.04 5.74
CA LEU A 99 -41.67 9.33 4.61
C LEU A 99 -41.58 7.82 4.88
N SER A 100 -42.71 7.17 5.15
CA SER A 100 -42.77 5.73 5.37
C SER A 100 -44.18 5.19 5.05
N PRO A 101 -44.35 3.86 4.91
CA PRO A 101 -45.67 3.25 4.76
C PRO A 101 -46.65 3.53 5.90
N ASP A 102 -46.16 4.00 7.05
CA ASP A 102 -46.95 4.30 8.25
C ASP A 102 -47.45 5.75 8.32
N MET A 103 -47.13 6.59 7.32
CA MET A 103 -47.56 7.98 7.34
C MET A 103 -49.09 8.13 7.22
N SER A 104 -49.64 9.10 7.93
CA SER A 104 -51.07 9.37 7.94
C SER A 104 -51.59 9.80 6.56
N GLY A 105 -52.89 9.61 6.31
CA GLY A 105 -53.54 10.07 5.08
C GLY A 105 -53.43 11.59 4.88
N GLU A 106 -53.44 12.37 5.97
CA GLU A 106 -53.28 13.82 5.96
C GLU A 106 -51.86 14.23 5.55
N GLN A 107 -50.83 13.62 6.15
CA GLN A 107 -49.44 13.84 5.76
C GLN A 107 -49.20 13.48 4.29
N LEU A 108 -49.84 12.41 3.80
CA LEU A 108 -49.71 12.00 2.41
C LEU A 108 -50.38 12.99 1.45
N ALA A 109 -51.58 13.46 1.78
CA ALA A 109 -52.28 14.47 0.99
C ALA A 109 -51.50 15.80 0.96
N ALA A 110 -50.90 16.20 2.08
CA ALA A 110 -50.04 17.38 2.15
C ALA A 110 -48.78 17.24 1.28
N LEU A 111 -48.11 16.09 1.33
CA LEU A 111 -46.96 15.78 0.48
C LEU A 111 -47.34 15.82 -1.02
N GLN A 112 -48.49 15.24 -1.40
CA GLN A 112 -48.99 15.27 -2.77
C GLN A 112 -49.33 16.69 -3.24
N ALA A 113 -49.90 17.52 -2.36
CA ALA A 113 -50.15 18.92 -2.64
C ALA A 113 -48.83 19.70 -2.85
N HIS A 114 -47.81 19.42 -2.04
CA HIS A 114 -46.48 20.05 -2.17
C HIS A 114 -45.79 19.66 -3.48
N LEU A 115 -45.82 18.37 -3.84
CA LEU A 115 -45.34 17.88 -5.14
C LEU A 115 -46.02 18.61 -6.31
N LYS A 116 -47.37 18.71 -6.27
CA LYS A 116 -48.14 19.41 -7.30
C LYS A 116 -47.81 20.90 -7.37
N LYS A 117 -47.63 21.56 -6.22
CA LYS A 117 -47.27 22.99 -6.14
C LYS A 117 -45.92 23.26 -6.82
N HIS A 118 -44.96 22.36 -6.68
CA HIS A 118 -43.60 22.53 -7.21
C HIS A 118 -43.40 21.88 -8.58
N GLY A 119 -44.44 21.29 -9.19
CA GLY A 119 -44.36 20.69 -10.52
C GLY A 119 -43.47 19.45 -10.60
N VAL A 120 -43.23 18.76 -9.47
CA VAL A 120 -42.41 17.56 -9.39
C VAL A 120 -43.31 16.35 -9.14
N ALA A 121 -43.19 15.30 -9.96
CA ALA A 121 -43.95 14.07 -9.79
C ALA A 121 -43.16 13.00 -9.01
N PRO A 122 -43.80 12.21 -8.14
CA PRO A 122 -43.15 11.10 -7.45
C PRO A 122 -42.96 9.93 -8.42
N ALA A 123 -41.75 9.72 -8.94
CA ALA A 123 -41.52 8.68 -9.94
C ALA A 123 -41.15 7.34 -9.31
N SER A 124 -40.33 7.36 -8.26
CA SER A 124 -39.82 6.15 -7.61
C SER A 124 -39.65 6.35 -6.10
N LEU A 125 -39.51 5.24 -5.37
CA LEU A 125 -39.16 5.24 -3.94
C LEU A 125 -38.08 4.18 -3.69
N PHE A 126 -36.94 4.62 -3.16
CA PHE A 126 -35.89 3.74 -2.66
C PHE A 126 -36.27 3.19 -1.28
N ILE A 127 -36.61 1.90 -1.22
CA ILE A 127 -37.14 1.24 -0.01
C ILE A 127 -36.84 -0.26 0.00
N GLY A 128 -36.49 -0.78 1.18
CA GLY A 128 -36.44 -2.22 1.40
C GLY A 128 -37.84 -2.82 1.49
N ILE A 129 -38.14 -3.84 0.68
CA ILE A 129 -39.42 -4.54 0.68
C ILE A 129 -39.27 -5.80 1.54
N PRO A 130 -40.08 -5.98 2.61
CA PRO A 130 -40.02 -7.19 3.45
C PRO A 130 -40.29 -8.48 2.66
N ASN A 131 -39.64 -9.59 3.04
CA ASN A 131 -39.83 -10.91 2.40
C ASN A 131 -41.05 -11.68 2.92
N ASP A 132 -42.15 -10.98 3.16
CA ASP A 132 -43.42 -11.56 3.57
C ASP A 132 -44.56 -10.84 2.86
N GLU A 133 -45.62 -11.56 2.53
CA GLU A 133 -46.68 -11.01 1.68
C GLU A 133 -47.39 -9.80 2.32
N ALA A 134 -47.58 -9.81 3.64
CA ALA A 134 -48.24 -8.71 4.33
C ALA A 134 -47.39 -7.42 4.32
N GLY A 135 -46.10 -7.54 4.64
CA GLY A 135 -45.13 -6.45 4.60
C GLY A 135 -44.92 -5.91 3.19
N ALA A 136 -44.75 -6.79 2.19
CA ALA A 136 -44.61 -6.39 0.80
C ALA A 136 -45.87 -5.67 0.30
N ARG A 137 -47.06 -6.22 0.53
CA ARG A 137 -48.35 -5.61 0.16
C ARG A 137 -48.53 -4.22 0.76
N LYS A 138 -48.17 -4.03 2.04
CA LYS A 138 -48.21 -2.72 2.71
C LYS A 138 -47.34 -1.68 1.99
N VAL A 139 -46.14 -2.06 1.54
CA VAL A 139 -45.25 -1.18 0.77
C VAL A 139 -45.83 -0.86 -0.61
N PHE A 140 -46.37 -1.85 -1.32
CA PHE A 140 -46.96 -1.64 -2.65
C PHE A 140 -48.25 -0.80 -2.61
N GLU A 141 -49.11 -1.00 -1.61
CA GLU A 141 -50.28 -0.14 -1.36
C GLU A 141 -49.86 1.30 -1.04
N PHE A 142 -48.83 1.47 -0.23
CA PHE A 142 -48.25 2.79 0.03
C PHE A 142 -47.71 3.43 -1.25
N GLY A 143 -46.94 2.71 -2.07
CA GLY A 143 -46.45 3.21 -3.34
C GLY A 143 -47.57 3.64 -4.29
N LYS A 144 -48.63 2.84 -4.38
CA LYS A 144 -49.84 3.17 -5.17
C LYS A 144 -50.52 4.43 -4.67
N ARG A 145 -50.65 4.60 -3.35
CA ARG A 145 -51.22 5.80 -2.72
C ARG A 145 -50.33 7.03 -2.91
N LEU A 146 -49.01 6.88 -2.81
CA LEU A 146 -48.03 7.94 -3.05
C LEU A 146 -47.97 8.35 -4.53
N GLY A 147 -48.25 7.42 -5.44
CA GLY A 147 -48.31 7.64 -6.87
C GLY A 147 -47.02 7.28 -7.63
N VAL A 148 -46.10 6.54 -6.99
CA VAL A 148 -44.85 6.10 -7.64
C VAL A 148 -45.11 5.02 -8.69
N LYS A 149 -44.24 4.95 -9.70
CA LYS A 149 -44.30 3.96 -10.79
C LYS A 149 -43.26 2.86 -10.66
N SER A 150 -42.29 3.04 -9.79
CA SER A 150 -41.29 2.04 -9.45
C SER A 150 -40.84 2.11 -7.99
N PHE A 151 -40.22 1.03 -7.53
CA PHE A 151 -39.35 1.00 -6.35
C PHE A 151 -37.91 0.73 -6.77
N SER A 152 -36.95 1.26 -6.01
CA SER A 152 -35.54 0.93 -6.14
C SER A 152 -35.06 0.24 -4.86
N MET A 153 -34.39 -0.91 -4.98
CA MET A 153 -33.93 -1.69 -3.83
C MET A 153 -32.73 -2.58 -4.15
N GLY A 154 -32.03 -3.10 -3.14
CA GLY A 154 -31.00 -4.12 -3.34
C GLY A 154 -31.58 -5.47 -3.77
N LEU A 155 -30.84 -6.21 -4.61
CA LEU A 155 -31.25 -7.55 -5.07
C LEU A 155 -31.09 -8.61 -3.98
N ILE A 156 -32.19 -9.27 -3.61
CA ILE A 156 -32.20 -10.46 -2.75
C ILE A 156 -32.92 -11.58 -3.53
N PRO A 157 -32.20 -12.60 -4.03
CA PRO A 157 -32.78 -13.62 -4.93
C PRO A 157 -34.02 -14.34 -4.38
N ASP A 158 -34.04 -14.59 -3.07
CA ASP A 158 -35.12 -15.34 -2.42
C ASP A 158 -36.46 -14.58 -2.35
N GLN A 159 -36.47 -13.28 -2.67
CA GLN A 159 -37.69 -12.47 -2.68
C GLN A 159 -38.37 -12.39 -4.06
N LEU A 160 -37.74 -12.91 -5.11
CA LEU A 160 -38.14 -12.61 -6.50
C LEU A 160 -39.54 -13.11 -6.86
N ASP A 161 -39.95 -14.28 -6.35
CA ASP A 161 -41.27 -14.84 -6.65
C ASP A 161 -42.38 -14.01 -5.99
N LEU A 162 -42.15 -13.55 -4.76
CA LEU A 162 -43.05 -12.64 -4.07
C LEU A 162 -43.11 -11.29 -4.79
N LEU A 163 -41.96 -10.72 -5.16
CA LEU A 163 -41.92 -9.46 -5.90
C LEU A 163 -42.61 -9.58 -7.25
N GLU A 164 -42.43 -10.68 -7.98
CA GLU A 164 -43.10 -10.93 -9.25
C GLU A 164 -44.64 -10.98 -9.10
N LYS A 165 -45.14 -11.60 -8.03
CA LYS A 165 -46.57 -11.56 -7.67
C LYS A 165 -47.04 -10.13 -7.40
N MET A 166 -46.29 -9.36 -6.60
CA MET A 166 -46.66 -7.99 -6.23
C MET A 166 -46.63 -7.01 -7.41
N VAL A 167 -45.58 -7.06 -8.26
CA VAL A 167 -45.52 -6.18 -9.45
C VAL A 167 -46.65 -6.48 -10.43
N LYS A 168 -47.09 -7.75 -10.53
CA LYS A 168 -48.26 -8.15 -11.33
C LYS A 168 -49.56 -7.58 -10.82
N GLU A 169 -49.76 -7.66 -9.51
CA GLU A 169 -50.98 -7.24 -8.85
C GLU A 169 -51.13 -5.70 -8.80
N PHE A 170 -50.07 -5.00 -8.45
CA PHE A 170 -50.11 -3.56 -8.20
C PHE A 170 -49.75 -2.71 -9.41
N ASP A 171 -49.17 -3.33 -10.44
CA ASP A 171 -48.66 -2.65 -11.63
C ASP A 171 -47.63 -1.54 -11.31
N ILE A 172 -46.73 -1.85 -10.36
CA ILE A 172 -45.60 -1.01 -9.96
C ILE A 172 -44.32 -1.79 -10.24
N ARG A 173 -43.34 -1.14 -10.87
CA ARG A 173 -42.05 -1.75 -11.25
C ARG A 173 -41.08 -1.86 -10.08
N VAL A 174 -40.12 -2.77 -10.13
CA VAL A 174 -39.01 -2.87 -9.15
C VAL A 174 -37.68 -2.89 -9.90
N GLY A 175 -36.86 -1.87 -9.65
CA GLY A 175 -35.48 -1.76 -10.12
C GLY A 175 -34.51 -2.20 -9.03
N PHE A 176 -33.70 -3.22 -9.33
CA PHE A 176 -32.63 -3.66 -8.45
C PHE A 176 -31.40 -2.75 -8.62
N HIS A 177 -31.07 -2.01 -7.57
CA HIS A 177 -29.97 -1.06 -7.53
C HIS A 177 -28.63 -1.78 -7.39
N ASN A 178 -27.71 -1.53 -8.32
CA ASN A 178 -26.35 -2.02 -8.24
C ASN A 178 -25.48 -1.12 -7.37
N HIS A 179 -24.76 -1.71 -6.41
CA HIS A 179 -23.72 -1.00 -5.65
C HIS A 179 -22.33 -1.28 -6.23
N GLY A 180 -21.31 -0.56 -5.74
CA GLY A 180 -19.92 -0.85 -6.08
C GLY A 180 -19.51 -2.29 -5.72
N LYS A 181 -18.58 -2.87 -6.47
CA LYS A 181 -18.08 -4.23 -6.29
C LYS A 181 -17.53 -4.44 -4.87
N THR A 182 -18.11 -5.42 -4.17
CA THR A 182 -17.63 -5.91 -2.87
C THR A 182 -17.65 -7.44 -2.86
N PRO A 183 -16.90 -8.12 -1.98
CA PRO A 183 -16.92 -9.58 -1.90
C PRO A 183 -18.28 -10.19 -1.53
N LEU A 184 -19.17 -9.40 -0.94
CA LEU A 184 -20.46 -9.86 -0.38
C LEU A 184 -21.66 -9.55 -1.29
N ASN A 185 -21.50 -8.72 -2.31
CA ASN A 185 -22.59 -8.28 -3.18
C ASN A 185 -22.25 -8.61 -4.64
N ARG A 186 -23.16 -9.26 -5.37
CA ARG A 186 -23.00 -9.59 -6.81
C ARG A 186 -23.78 -8.66 -7.76
N SER A 187 -24.63 -7.78 -7.23
CA SER A 187 -25.46 -6.87 -8.04
C SER A 187 -24.67 -5.84 -8.84
N TRP A 188 -23.38 -5.64 -8.54
CA TRP A 188 -22.47 -4.80 -9.34
C TRP A 188 -22.28 -5.33 -10.76
N ASP A 189 -22.47 -6.63 -10.99
CA ASP A 189 -22.35 -7.27 -12.30
C ASP A 189 -23.70 -7.21 -13.05
N PRO A 190 -23.82 -6.42 -14.13
CA PRO A 190 -25.05 -6.31 -14.90
C PRO A 190 -25.47 -7.63 -15.56
N ALA A 191 -24.53 -8.53 -15.89
CA ALA A 191 -24.83 -9.83 -16.45
C ALA A 191 -25.55 -10.73 -15.43
N TYR A 192 -25.11 -10.67 -14.16
CA TYR A 192 -25.75 -11.42 -13.07
C TYR A 192 -27.18 -10.94 -12.83
N VAL A 193 -27.40 -9.62 -12.71
CA VAL A 193 -28.76 -9.11 -12.48
C VAL A 193 -29.67 -9.45 -13.66
N LEU A 194 -29.17 -9.32 -14.90
CA LEU A 194 -29.89 -9.75 -16.10
C LEU A 194 -30.21 -11.25 -16.06
N GLU A 195 -29.26 -12.10 -15.70
CA GLU A 195 -29.46 -13.54 -15.58
C GLU A 195 -30.60 -13.88 -14.61
N VAL A 196 -30.68 -13.15 -13.49
CA VAL A 196 -31.68 -13.34 -12.45
C VAL A 196 -33.08 -12.90 -12.89
N VAL A 197 -33.21 -11.85 -13.71
CA VAL A 197 -34.50 -11.28 -14.11
C VAL A 197 -34.94 -11.60 -15.55
N LYS A 198 -34.06 -12.12 -16.41
CA LYS A 198 -34.34 -12.29 -17.86
C LYS A 198 -35.55 -13.15 -18.18
N ASN A 199 -35.91 -14.09 -17.31
CA ASN A 199 -37.05 -15.00 -17.49
C ASN A 199 -38.27 -14.63 -16.61
N ARG A 200 -38.26 -13.44 -15.99
CA ARG A 200 -39.35 -12.95 -15.11
C ARG A 200 -40.16 -11.84 -15.78
N ASP A 201 -41.27 -11.46 -15.15
CA ASP A 201 -42.11 -10.33 -15.55
C ASP A 201 -41.29 -9.06 -15.84
N ALA A 202 -41.65 -8.34 -16.90
CA ALA A 202 -40.91 -7.16 -17.35
C ALA A 202 -40.93 -5.96 -16.42
N ARG A 203 -41.75 -6.02 -15.36
CA ARG A 203 -41.73 -5.03 -14.29
C ARG A 203 -40.61 -5.25 -13.27
N LEU A 204 -39.86 -6.36 -13.34
CA LEU A 204 -38.63 -6.59 -12.59
C LEU A 204 -37.41 -6.32 -13.48
N GLY A 205 -36.50 -5.46 -13.02
CA GLY A 205 -35.32 -5.06 -13.78
C GLY A 205 -34.29 -4.31 -12.96
N LEU A 206 -33.43 -3.52 -13.60
CA LEU A 206 -32.33 -2.80 -12.95
C LEU A 206 -32.73 -1.36 -12.62
N CYS A 207 -32.28 -0.90 -11.45
CA CYS A 207 -32.02 0.50 -11.18
C CYS A 207 -30.54 0.75 -11.47
N ALA A 208 -30.23 1.18 -12.69
CA ALA A 208 -28.85 1.22 -13.19
C ALA A 208 -28.09 2.42 -12.63
N ASP A 209 -27.15 2.19 -11.71
CA ASP A 209 -26.20 3.19 -11.23
C ASP A 209 -24.90 3.15 -12.03
N THR A 210 -24.69 4.20 -12.84
CA THR A 210 -23.54 4.29 -13.75
C THR A 210 -22.24 4.59 -13.02
N GLY A 211 -22.30 5.26 -11.88
CA GLY A 211 -21.13 5.57 -11.05
C GLY A 211 -20.64 4.35 -10.30
N HIS A 212 -21.54 3.49 -9.82
CA HIS A 212 -21.18 2.23 -9.17
C HIS A 212 -20.62 1.21 -10.16
N TRP A 213 -21.12 1.16 -11.40
CA TRP A 213 -20.48 0.38 -12.46
C TRP A 213 -19.08 0.92 -12.79
N ALA A 214 -18.93 2.23 -12.94
CA ALA A 214 -17.61 2.84 -13.12
C ALA A 214 -16.68 2.50 -11.94
N THR A 215 -17.11 2.66 -10.68
CA THR A 215 -16.35 2.25 -9.49
C THR A 215 -15.99 0.76 -9.50
N SER A 216 -16.85 -0.08 -10.09
CA SER A 216 -16.64 -1.54 -10.20
C SER A 216 -15.77 -1.94 -11.39
N GLY A 217 -15.23 -0.99 -12.14
CA GLY A 217 -14.38 -1.24 -13.29
C GLY A 217 -15.13 -1.54 -14.58
N LEU A 218 -16.43 -1.29 -14.62
CA LEU A 218 -17.30 -1.59 -15.77
C LEU A 218 -17.55 -0.35 -16.61
N ASN A 219 -17.60 -0.55 -17.93
CA ASN A 219 -18.04 0.48 -18.87
C ASN A 219 -19.57 0.63 -18.76
N GLY A 220 -20.04 1.79 -18.30
CA GLY A 220 -21.47 2.06 -18.10
C GLY A 220 -22.29 1.98 -19.39
N LEU A 221 -21.73 2.37 -20.54
CA LEU A 221 -22.42 2.27 -21.83
C LEU A 221 -22.60 0.81 -22.25
N ASP A 222 -21.57 -0.01 -22.09
CA ASP A 222 -21.66 -1.44 -22.43
C ASP A 222 -22.61 -2.17 -21.49
N ALA A 223 -22.62 -1.82 -20.20
CA ALA A 223 -23.60 -2.32 -19.24
C ALA A 223 -25.05 -1.97 -19.65
N ILE A 224 -25.30 -0.71 -20.05
CA ILE A 224 -26.63 -0.25 -20.52
C ILE A 224 -27.07 -0.97 -21.79
N LYS A 225 -26.15 -1.28 -22.72
CA LYS A 225 -26.45 -2.09 -23.91
C LYS A 225 -26.76 -3.54 -23.52
N LEU A 226 -25.98 -4.11 -22.61
CA LEU A 226 -26.15 -5.50 -22.17
C LEU A 226 -27.53 -5.75 -21.57
N VAL A 227 -28.05 -4.79 -20.77
CA VAL A 227 -29.33 -4.93 -20.07
C VAL A 227 -30.52 -4.29 -20.79
N GLU A 228 -30.41 -4.07 -22.10
CA GLU A 228 -31.47 -3.50 -22.94
C GLU A 228 -32.81 -4.24 -22.69
N GLY A 229 -33.87 -3.46 -22.50
CA GLY A 229 -35.21 -3.98 -22.21
C GLY A 229 -35.46 -4.39 -20.75
N ARG A 230 -34.44 -4.36 -19.87
CA ARG A 230 -34.57 -4.65 -18.42
C ARG A 230 -34.22 -3.46 -17.52
N ILE A 231 -34.09 -2.25 -18.06
CA ILE A 231 -33.86 -1.03 -17.27
C ILE A 231 -35.20 -0.47 -16.78
N ILE A 232 -35.35 -0.27 -15.47
CA ILE A 232 -36.56 0.31 -14.86
C ILE A 232 -36.39 1.82 -14.66
N ASN A 233 -35.26 2.21 -14.08
CA ASN A 233 -34.85 3.59 -13.82
C ASN A 233 -33.30 3.63 -13.72
N LEU A 234 -32.73 4.84 -13.64
CA LEU A 234 -31.27 5.03 -13.58
C LEU A 234 -30.88 6.01 -12.48
N HIS A 235 -29.75 5.73 -11.85
CA HIS A 235 -28.98 6.70 -11.06
C HIS A 235 -27.76 7.11 -11.89
N LEU A 236 -27.85 8.28 -12.54
CA LEU A 236 -26.72 8.78 -13.32
C LEU A 236 -25.74 9.52 -12.42
N LYS A 237 -24.52 8.99 -12.43
CA LYS A 237 -23.33 9.51 -11.79
C LYS A 237 -22.18 9.46 -12.78
N ASP A 238 -21.43 10.55 -12.86
CA ASP A 238 -20.18 10.59 -13.62
C ASP A 238 -19.03 10.58 -12.63
N ARG A 239 -17.99 9.79 -12.94
CA ARG A 239 -16.84 9.58 -12.06
C ARG A 239 -15.60 10.18 -12.70
N ALA A 240 -14.67 10.63 -11.87
CA ALA A 240 -13.36 11.09 -12.36
C ALA A 240 -12.51 9.92 -12.91
N VAL A 241 -12.75 8.71 -12.41
CA VAL A 241 -11.98 7.49 -12.69
C VAL A 241 -12.88 6.24 -12.69
N VAL A 242 -12.49 5.23 -13.48
CA VAL A 242 -13.08 3.88 -13.49
C VAL A 242 -12.27 2.96 -12.57
N ALA A 243 -12.90 1.90 -12.04
CA ALA A 243 -12.35 0.91 -11.11
C ALA A 243 -11.94 1.44 -9.72
N GLN A 244 -12.32 2.67 -9.38
CA GLN A 244 -12.03 3.30 -8.10
C GLN A 244 -13.20 4.18 -7.65
N ALA A 245 -13.53 4.15 -6.35
CA ALA A 245 -14.50 5.09 -5.78
C ALA A 245 -13.92 6.51 -5.83
N SER A 246 -14.64 7.43 -6.48
CA SER A 246 -14.32 8.85 -6.55
C SER A 246 -15.57 9.68 -6.28
N THR A 247 -15.44 10.96 -5.93
CA THR A 247 -16.61 11.82 -5.78
C THR A 247 -17.34 11.98 -7.12
N ASP A 248 -18.65 12.24 -7.06
CA ASP A 248 -19.41 12.52 -8.28
C ASP A 248 -18.92 13.81 -8.93
N LEU A 249 -18.80 13.78 -10.25
CA LEU A 249 -18.55 14.95 -11.07
C LEU A 249 -19.82 15.41 -11.78
N ILE A 250 -19.82 16.65 -12.24
CA ILE A 250 -20.89 17.17 -13.10
C ILE A 250 -20.97 16.28 -14.34
N LEU A 251 -22.17 15.81 -14.69
CA LEU A 251 -22.34 14.86 -15.81
C LEU A 251 -21.74 15.40 -17.11
N GLY A 252 -20.92 14.59 -17.78
CA GLY A 252 -20.21 14.95 -19.01
C GLY A 252 -18.78 15.46 -18.80
N THR A 253 -18.35 15.61 -17.54
CA THR A 253 -16.98 16.03 -17.20
C THR A 253 -16.09 14.86 -16.78
N GLY A 254 -16.67 13.69 -16.51
CA GLY A 254 -15.97 12.48 -16.09
C GLY A 254 -15.78 11.45 -17.20
N VAL A 255 -15.46 10.22 -16.80
CA VAL A 255 -15.04 9.13 -17.68
C VAL A 255 -16.15 8.10 -17.95
N THR A 256 -17.35 8.28 -17.39
CA THR A 256 -18.44 7.28 -17.46
C THR A 256 -19.19 7.29 -18.80
N ASN A 257 -18.82 8.17 -19.73
CA ASN A 257 -19.45 8.32 -21.06
C ASN A 257 -20.97 8.57 -20.98
N ILE A 258 -21.38 9.53 -20.16
CA ILE A 258 -22.80 9.85 -19.95
C ILE A 258 -23.51 10.28 -21.25
N ALA A 259 -22.82 11.00 -22.15
CA ALA A 259 -23.36 11.34 -23.46
C ALA A 259 -23.71 10.09 -24.30
N GLY A 260 -22.81 9.10 -24.32
CA GLY A 260 -23.05 7.81 -24.98
C GLY A 260 -24.20 7.04 -24.35
N ILE A 261 -24.31 7.04 -23.02
CA ILE A 261 -25.41 6.39 -22.29
C ILE A 261 -26.76 7.05 -22.61
N VAL A 262 -26.83 8.38 -22.61
CA VAL A 262 -28.06 9.11 -22.97
C VAL A 262 -28.46 8.86 -24.44
N ALA A 263 -27.48 8.82 -25.35
CA ALA A 263 -27.74 8.49 -26.76
C ALA A 263 -28.24 7.05 -26.92
N GLU A 264 -27.67 6.12 -26.17
CA GLU A 264 -28.08 4.72 -26.16
C GLU A 264 -29.49 4.54 -25.59
N LEU A 265 -29.84 5.22 -24.49
CA LEU A 265 -31.21 5.19 -23.94
C LEU A 265 -32.25 5.75 -24.94
N ARG A 266 -31.88 6.77 -25.72
CA ARG A 266 -32.72 7.25 -26.83
C ARG A 266 -32.87 6.21 -27.94
N ARG A 267 -31.79 5.52 -28.31
CA ARG A 267 -31.82 4.39 -29.27
C ARG A 267 -32.76 3.28 -28.79
N GLN A 268 -32.68 2.91 -27.51
CA GLN A 268 -33.52 1.90 -26.86
C GLN A 268 -34.98 2.35 -26.67
N LYS A 269 -35.30 3.63 -26.96
CA LYS A 269 -36.61 4.24 -26.67
C LYS A 269 -37.02 4.09 -25.20
N PHE A 270 -36.05 4.19 -24.29
CA PHE A 270 -36.28 4.08 -22.87
C PHE A 270 -37.28 5.14 -22.39
N ALA A 271 -38.34 4.68 -21.71
CA ALA A 271 -39.45 5.52 -21.24
C ALA A 271 -39.60 5.53 -19.70
N GLY A 272 -38.51 5.26 -18.98
CA GLY A 272 -38.48 5.33 -17.51
C GLY A 272 -38.00 6.70 -16.99
N SER A 273 -37.53 6.74 -15.75
CA SER A 273 -36.99 7.95 -15.12
C SER A 273 -35.48 7.87 -14.97
N ILE A 274 -34.82 9.01 -15.18
CA ILE A 274 -33.40 9.23 -14.95
C ILE A 274 -33.26 10.14 -13.73
N PHE A 275 -32.58 9.66 -12.70
CA PHE A 275 -32.31 10.41 -11.49
C PHE A 275 -30.83 10.79 -11.44
N VAL A 276 -30.55 12.08 -11.30
CA VAL A 276 -29.22 12.54 -10.88
C VAL A 276 -29.11 12.24 -9.39
N GLU A 277 -28.18 11.37 -9.02
CA GLU A 277 -27.80 11.12 -7.63
C GLU A 277 -26.41 11.72 -7.44
N TYR A 278 -26.32 12.89 -6.80
CA TYR A 278 -25.08 13.65 -6.72
C TYR A 278 -24.55 13.67 -5.28
N GLU A 279 -23.54 12.85 -5.03
CA GLU A 279 -23.00 12.50 -3.71
C GLU A 279 -21.79 13.35 -3.31
N THR A 280 -21.78 14.61 -3.74
CA THR A 280 -20.80 15.62 -3.31
C THR A 280 -21.48 16.99 -3.18
N ASN A 281 -20.80 17.94 -2.55
CA ASN A 281 -21.32 19.29 -2.31
C ASN A 281 -22.71 19.30 -1.62
N TRP A 282 -22.91 18.42 -0.64
CA TRP A 282 -24.22 18.06 -0.05
C TRP A 282 -25.12 19.21 0.41
N LEU A 283 -24.56 20.37 0.78
CA LEU A 283 -25.32 21.52 1.27
C LEU A 283 -25.68 22.53 0.16
N ASN A 284 -24.88 22.58 -0.91
CA ASN A 284 -24.99 23.59 -1.96
C ASN A 284 -24.95 22.98 -3.37
N SER A 285 -25.40 21.74 -3.54
CA SER A 285 -25.30 20.98 -4.80
C SER A 285 -26.29 21.40 -5.89
N VAL A 286 -27.29 22.24 -5.60
CA VAL A 286 -28.33 22.62 -6.58
C VAL A 286 -27.76 23.19 -7.89
N PRO A 287 -26.75 24.08 -7.91
CA PRO A 287 -26.14 24.56 -9.15
C PRO A 287 -25.45 23.47 -9.97
N ASP A 288 -24.83 22.48 -9.30
CA ASP A 288 -24.13 21.37 -9.96
C ASP A 288 -25.15 20.39 -10.54
N VAL A 289 -26.18 20.05 -9.75
CA VAL A 289 -27.29 19.19 -10.17
C VAL A 289 -28.07 19.81 -11.33
N LYS A 290 -28.23 21.14 -11.35
CA LYS A 290 -28.83 21.85 -12.48
C LYS A 290 -28.02 21.64 -13.77
N GLN A 291 -26.70 21.77 -13.71
CA GLN A 291 -25.83 21.50 -14.87
C GLN A 291 -25.93 20.03 -15.32
N CYS A 292 -26.02 19.09 -14.39
CA CYS A 292 -26.24 17.68 -14.70
C CYS A 292 -27.57 17.43 -15.43
N ILE A 293 -28.67 18.04 -14.97
CA ILE A 293 -30.00 17.93 -15.60
C ILE A 293 -29.99 18.56 -17.00
N GLU A 294 -29.39 19.75 -17.14
CA GLU A 294 -29.21 20.42 -18.43
C GLU A 294 -28.40 19.55 -19.42
N PHE A 295 -27.34 18.89 -18.96
CA PHE A 295 -26.54 17.97 -19.78
C PHE A 295 -27.34 16.77 -20.29
N ILE A 296 -28.23 16.19 -19.48
CA ILE A 296 -29.08 15.06 -19.90
C ILE A 296 -30.04 15.48 -21.03
N HIS A 297 -30.57 16.71 -20.96
CA HIS A 297 -31.42 17.25 -22.04
C HIS A 297 -30.60 17.56 -23.30
N HIS A 298 -29.40 18.12 -23.14
CA HIS A 298 -28.53 18.57 -24.23
C HIS A 298 -27.11 17.97 -24.14
N PRO A 299 -26.94 16.65 -24.37
CA PRO A 299 -25.63 16.03 -24.28
C PRO A 299 -24.76 16.48 -25.45
N VAL A 300 -23.64 17.15 -25.16
CA VAL A 300 -22.64 17.50 -26.18
C VAL A 300 -21.65 16.34 -26.29
N ALA A 301 -21.61 15.69 -27.45
CA ALA A 301 -20.61 14.66 -27.72
C ALA A 301 -19.25 15.29 -28.05
N LYS A 302 -18.17 14.88 -27.36
CA LYS A 302 -16.81 15.08 -27.88
C LYS A 302 -16.65 14.18 -29.11
N SER A 303 -16.32 14.76 -30.27
CA SER A 303 -16.15 14.02 -31.51
C SER A 303 -15.00 13.01 -31.40
N ALA A 304 -15.27 11.75 -31.77
CA ALA A 304 -14.24 10.77 -32.07
C ALA A 304 -13.52 11.15 -33.38
N SER A 305 -12.20 11.24 -33.38
CA SER A 305 -11.41 11.34 -34.62
C SER A 305 -10.67 10.02 -34.89
N ALA A 306 -11.01 9.38 -36.00
CA ALA A 306 -10.18 8.38 -36.67
C ALA A 306 -9.06 9.06 -37.49
N ALA A 307 -7.98 8.32 -37.71
CA ALA A 307 -6.64 8.73 -38.15
C ALA A 307 -6.50 9.53 -39.47
N PRO A 308 -5.36 10.23 -39.67
CA PRO A 308 -4.81 10.46 -41.00
C PRO A 308 -3.43 9.82 -41.21
N SER A 309 -3.23 9.36 -42.44
CA SER A 309 -2.01 8.86 -43.06
C SER A 309 -0.93 9.94 -43.27
N SER A 310 0.33 9.51 -43.13
CA SER A 310 1.60 10.04 -43.67
C SER A 310 2.00 11.53 -43.47
N SER A 311 3.02 11.70 -42.60
CA SER A 311 3.94 12.85 -42.34
C SER A 311 3.46 14.03 -41.47
N PRO A 312 4.34 14.62 -40.64
CA PRO A 312 5.33 14.02 -39.74
C PRO A 312 5.17 14.63 -38.33
N ASP A 313 4.22 14.16 -37.52
CA ASP A 313 4.23 14.40 -36.07
C ASP A 313 3.52 13.21 -35.41
N ALA A 314 4.32 12.23 -35.01
CA ALA A 314 3.88 11.08 -34.24
C ALA A 314 3.35 11.53 -32.86
N PRO A 315 2.44 10.75 -32.20
CA PRO A 315 2.15 10.98 -30.79
C PRO A 315 3.46 11.02 -30.02
N GLN A 316 3.68 12.09 -29.24
CA GLN A 316 4.85 12.17 -28.37
C GLN A 316 4.85 10.94 -27.46
N ALA A 317 5.96 10.19 -27.52
CA ALA A 317 6.23 9.07 -26.63
C ALA A 317 6.07 9.50 -25.16
N PRO A 318 5.77 8.58 -24.22
CA PRO A 318 5.80 8.88 -22.80
C PRO A 318 7.10 9.62 -22.46
N GLU A 319 6.97 10.81 -21.86
CA GLU A 319 8.12 11.64 -21.53
C GLU A 319 8.75 11.10 -20.23
N PHE A 320 9.63 10.12 -20.39
CA PHE A 320 10.45 9.61 -19.31
C PHE A 320 11.51 10.65 -18.93
N HIS A 321 11.56 10.98 -17.65
CA HIS A 321 12.57 11.84 -17.06
C HIS A 321 13.75 11.02 -16.52
N LEU A 322 14.95 11.42 -16.89
CA LEU A 322 16.22 10.85 -16.42
C LEU A 322 17.04 11.95 -15.76
N ASP A 323 17.38 11.77 -14.48
CA ASP A 323 18.11 12.79 -13.70
C ASP A 323 19.59 12.89 -14.07
N VAL A 324 20.13 11.86 -14.73
CA VAL A 324 21.52 11.87 -15.22
C VAL A 324 21.55 12.37 -16.67
N PRO A 325 22.26 13.47 -16.96
CA PRO A 325 22.31 14.04 -18.30
C PRO A 325 23.02 13.11 -19.28
N GLY A 326 22.64 13.20 -20.56
CA GLY A 326 23.23 12.38 -21.63
C GLY A 326 22.68 10.95 -21.71
N LEU A 327 21.57 10.68 -21.04
CA LEU A 327 20.82 9.42 -21.14
C LEU A 327 19.51 9.59 -21.92
N LYS A 328 18.94 8.48 -22.39
CA LYS A 328 17.59 8.37 -22.94
C LYS A 328 16.94 7.06 -22.53
N ALA A 329 15.60 7.06 -22.50
CA ALA A 329 14.79 5.87 -22.30
C ALA A 329 14.19 5.41 -23.65
N VAL A 330 14.12 4.10 -23.86
CA VAL A 330 13.60 3.48 -25.08
C VAL A 330 12.64 2.37 -24.70
N VAL A 331 11.38 2.49 -25.09
CA VAL A 331 10.37 1.44 -24.88
C VAL A 331 10.69 0.26 -25.79
N ILE A 332 10.85 -0.93 -25.19
CA ILE A 332 11.08 -2.20 -25.87
C ILE A 332 9.75 -2.89 -26.19
N GLU A 333 8.83 -2.88 -25.24
CA GLU A 333 7.51 -3.53 -25.34
C GLU A 333 6.50 -2.75 -24.51
N SER A 334 5.23 -2.76 -24.95
CA SER A 334 4.09 -2.25 -24.19
C SER A 334 2.91 -3.20 -24.36
N ASP A 335 2.36 -3.71 -23.25
CA ASP A 335 1.26 -4.66 -23.26
C ASP A 335 0.14 -4.24 -22.30
N GLU A 336 -1.10 -4.29 -22.75
CA GLU A 336 -2.30 -3.90 -21.99
C GLU A 336 -2.81 -5.01 -21.04
N ARG A 337 -2.31 -6.23 -21.16
CA ARG A 337 -2.85 -7.44 -20.53
C ARG A 337 -1.81 -8.24 -19.76
N GLU A 338 -0.53 -8.12 -20.09
CA GLU A 338 0.56 -8.71 -19.32
C GLU A 338 1.19 -7.67 -18.40
N SER A 339 1.43 -8.09 -17.16
CA SER A 339 2.12 -7.29 -16.14
C SER A 339 3.57 -7.76 -16.04
N PHE A 340 4.53 -7.04 -16.63
CA PHE A 340 5.95 -7.34 -16.52
C PHE A 340 6.46 -7.04 -15.10
N LEU A 341 7.03 -8.03 -14.43
CA LEU A 341 7.49 -7.96 -13.05
C LEU A 341 9.01 -8.12 -13.01
N GLY A 342 9.51 -9.34 -13.18
CA GLY A 342 10.94 -9.66 -13.17
C GLY A 342 11.60 -9.53 -14.54
N LEU A 343 12.84 -9.04 -14.56
CA LEU A 343 13.66 -8.95 -15.77
C LEU A 343 15.03 -9.59 -15.53
N GLN A 344 15.58 -10.26 -16.53
CA GLN A 344 16.96 -10.77 -16.49
C GLN A 344 17.56 -10.86 -17.89
N LEU A 345 18.88 -10.59 -18.01
CA LEU A 345 19.61 -10.65 -19.28
C LEU A 345 20.84 -11.55 -19.18
N ASP A 346 21.14 -12.26 -20.27
CA ASP A 346 22.39 -13.01 -20.42
C ASP A 346 23.45 -12.27 -21.24
N SER A 347 24.64 -12.88 -21.38
CA SER A 347 25.75 -12.32 -22.16
C SER A 347 25.51 -12.32 -23.68
N ALA A 348 24.52 -13.06 -24.17
CA ALA A 348 24.06 -13.01 -25.56
C ALA A 348 23.06 -11.85 -25.80
N GLY A 349 22.66 -11.15 -24.74
CA GLY A 349 21.70 -10.04 -24.75
C GLY A 349 20.24 -10.45 -24.85
N ARG A 350 19.92 -11.73 -24.67
CA ARG A 350 18.54 -12.20 -24.56
C ARG A 350 17.91 -11.61 -23.30
N LEU A 351 16.69 -11.13 -23.42
CA LEU A 351 15.92 -10.59 -22.29
C LEU A 351 14.84 -11.58 -21.91
N PHE A 352 14.82 -11.98 -20.65
CA PHE A 352 13.77 -12.81 -20.06
C PHE A 352 12.88 -11.94 -19.18
N ALA A 353 11.56 -12.03 -19.38
CA ALA A 353 10.58 -11.24 -18.65
C ALA A 353 9.57 -12.15 -17.94
N GLY A 354 9.60 -12.10 -16.61
CA GLY A 354 8.61 -12.69 -15.73
C GLY A 354 7.38 -11.80 -15.67
N CYS A 355 6.21 -12.40 -15.78
CA CYS A 355 4.93 -11.74 -15.66
C CYS A 355 4.10 -12.37 -14.54
N ARG A 356 2.84 -11.97 -14.41
CA ARG A 356 1.93 -12.57 -13.45
C ARG A 356 1.80 -14.10 -13.50
N GLU A 357 1.72 -14.66 -14.71
CA GLU A 357 1.48 -16.09 -14.92
C GLU A 357 2.30 -16.62 -16.10
N ALA A 358 3.22 -15.83 -16.63
CA ALA A 358 3.94 -16.12 -17.85
C ALA A 358 5.42 -15.78 -17.74
N LEU A 359 6.22 -16.52 -18.49
CA LEU A 359 7.62 -16.21 -18.74
C LEU A 359 7.81 -16.04 -20.24
N PHE A 360 8.35 -14.89 -20.64
CA PHE A 360 8.68 -14.58 -22.03
C PHE A 360 10.19 -14.44 -22.24
N VAL A 361 10.63 -14.64 -23.48
CA VAL A 361 11.96 -14.28 -23.96
C VAL A 361 11.88 -13.35 -25.16
N TYR A 362 12.83 -12.42 -25.23
CA TYR A 362 13.05 -11.52 -26.35
C TYR A 362 14.46 -11.75 -26.90
N GLU A 363 14.56 -12.05 -28.18
CA GLU A 363 15.84 -12.26 -28.88
C GLU A 363 16.36 -10.94 -29.45
N PRO A 364 17.67 -10.65 -29.40
CA PRO A 364 18.24 -9.55 -30.17
C PRO A 364 17.90 -9.69 -31.67
N ALA A 365 17.47 -8.60 -32.31
CA ALA A 365 17.15 -8.60 -33.74
C ALA A 365 18.34 -8.06 -34.57
N GLU A 366 18.58 -8.60 -35.77
CA GLU A 366 19.66 -8.13 -36.66
C GLU A 366 19.47 -6.68 -37.16
N GLY A 367 18.21 -6.19 -37.23
CA GLY A 367 17.85 -4.86 -37.72
C GLY A 367 17.09 -3.96 -36.73
N GLY A 368 16.96 -4.39 -35.47
CA GLY A 368 16.19 -3.70 -34.43
C GLY A 368 16.70 -4.01 -33.01
N LEU A 369 16.00 -3.53 -31.98
CA LEU A 369 16.40 -3.80 -30.57
C LEU A 369 16.19 -5.28 -30.22
N TYR A 370 14.95 -5.76 -30.33
CA TYR A 370 14.53 -7.12 -30.04
C TYR A 370 13.52 -7.62 -31.08
N ALA A 371 13.50 -8.92 -31.33
CA ALA A 371 12.46 -9.61 -32.09
C ALA A 371 11.17 -9.73 -31.24
N PRO A 372 10.02 -10.04 -31.87
CA PRO A 372 8.78 -10.28 -31.12
C PRO A 372 8.96 -11.31 -30.01
N ARG A 373 8.36 -11.04 -28.85
CA ARG A 373 8.45 -11.91 -27.68
C ARG A 373 7.96 -13.32 -27.97
N GLN A 374 8.57 -14.29 -27.30
CA GLN A 374 8.17 -15.70 -27.35
C GLN A 374 7.79 -16.19 -25.96
N LEU A 375 6.64 -16.86 -25.84
CA LEU A 375 6.22 -17.48 -24.59
C LEU A 375 7.08 -18.72 -24.33
N LEU A 376 7.74 -18.76 -23.18
CA LEU A 376 8.49 -19.94 -22.72
C LEU A 376 7.64 -20.88 -21.87
N PHE A 377 6.89 -20.32 -20.92
CA PHE A 377 6.13 -21.12 -19.95
C PHE A 377 4.97 -20.32 -19.34
N ARG A 378 3.85 -21.01 -19.01
CA ARG A 378 2.73 -20.46 -18.23
C ARG A 378 2.68 -21.16 -16.88
N PHE A 379 2.69 -20.38 -15.81
CA PHE A 379 2.56 -20.85 -14.45
C PHE A 379 1.08 -20.95 -14.04
N PRO A 380 0.75 -21.63 -12.92
CA PRO A 380 -0.60 -21.63 -12.40
C PRO A 380 -1.13 -20.21 -12.17
N LYS A 381 -2.45 -20.11 -12.08
CA LYS A 381 -3.12 -18.86 -11.79
C LYS A 381 -2.52 -18.22 -10.52
N ASP A 382 -2.33 -16.90 -10.57
CA ASP A 382 -1.78 -16.08 -9.49
C ASP A 382 -0.30 -16.33 -9.15
N ALA A 383 0.44 -17.18 -9.87
CA ALA A 383 1.86 -17.46 -9.63
C ALA A 383 2.82 -16.36 -10.15
N TRP A 384 2.78 -15.17 -9.53
CA TRP A 384 3.53 -13.98 -9.98
C TRP A 384 5.02 -14.24 -10.06
N VAL A 385 5.61 -14.09 -11.25
CA VAL A 385 7.03 -14.34 -11.53
C VAL A 385 7.84 -13.07 -11.26
N TYR A 386 8.41 -12.97 -10.05
CA TYR A 386 9.12 -11.77 -9.60
C TYR A 386 10.56 -11.70 -10.08
N ASP A 387 11.27 -12.83 -10.17
CA ASP A 387 12.71 -12.81 -10.45
C ASP A 387 13.19 -14.04 -11.22
N ILE A 388 14.29 -13.86 -11.96
CA ILE A 388 14.87 -14.88 -12.83
C ILE A 388 16.39 -14.87 -12.63
N ALA A 389 16.97 -16.07 -12.48
CA ALA A 389 18.42 -16.27 -12.51
C ALA A 389 18.80 -17.24 -13.63
N ILE A 390 19.96 -17.02 -14.23
CA ILE A 390 20.46 -17.80 -15.36
C ILE A 390 21.72 -18.52 -14.93
N ARG A 391 21.79 -19.85 -15.14
CA ARG A 391 22.99 -20.64 -14.90
C ARG A 391 23.16 -21.69 -15.99
N GLY A 392 24.19 -21.51 -16.82
CA GLY A 392 24.36 -22.32 -18.02
C GLY A 392 23.18 -22.14 -18.97
N ASP A 393 22.63 -23.24 -19.47
CA ASP A 393 21.45 -23.21 -20.36
C ASP A 393 20.12 -23.19 -19.59
N ASP A 394 20.15 -23.19 -18.25
CA ASP A 394 18.95 -23.31 -17.41
C ASP A 394 18.48 -21.95 -16.89
N LEU A 395 17.15 -21.81 -16.78
CA LEU A 395 16.50 -20.70 -16.08
C LEU A 395 16.01 -21.16 -14.71
N TYR A 396 16.33 -20.38 -13.69
CA TYR A 396 15.73 -20.46 -12.37
C TYR A 396 14.73 -19.34 -12.25
N VAL A 397 13.50 -19.65 -11.86
CA VAL A 397 12.37 -18.73 -11.90
C VAL A 397 11.72 -18.68 -10.54
N SER A 398 11.76 -17.51 -9.91
CA SER A 398 11.07 -17.23 -8.65
C SER A 398 9.65 -16.77 -8.94
N THR A 399 8.69 -17.53 -8.42
CA THR A 399 7.34 -17.04 -8.19
C THR A 399 7.18 -16.66 -6.73
N HIS A 400 6.18 -15.84 -6.39
CA HIS A 400 5.92 -15.44 -5.01
C HIS A 400 5.75 -16.62 -4.00
N THR A 401 5.48 -17.86 -4.45
CA THR A 401 5.31 -19.03 -3.56
C THR A 401 6.35 -20.13 -3.73
N ALA A 402 7.10 -20.14 -4.84
CA ALA A 402 8.04 -21.21 -5.16
C ALA A 402 9.11 -20.78 -6.15
N ILE A 403 10.25 -21.45 -6.09
CA ILE A 403 11.33 -21.35 -7.07
C ILE A 403 11.34 -22.61 -7.95
N TYR A 404 11.38 -22.41 -9.26
CA TYR A 404 11.39 -23.47 -10.26
C TYR A 404 12.69 -23.46 -11.07
N LEU A 405 13.13 -24.65 -11.47
CA LEU A 405 14.14 -24.85 -12.51
C LEU A 405 13.44 -25.19 -13.83
N LEU A 406 13.79 -24.49 -14.90
CA LEU A 406 13.35 -24.76 -16.27
C LEU A 406 14.59 -25.17 -17.09
N PRO A 407 14.86 -26.49 -17.22
CA PRO A 407 16.11 -26.97 -17.82
C PRO A 407 16.23 -26.67 -19.33
N GLY A 408 17.35 -26.05 -19.72
CA GLY A 408 17.63 -25.67 -21.10
C GLY A 408 16.81 -24.48 -21.63
N ALA A 409 16.02 -23.81 -20.80
CA ALA A 409 15.08 -22.77 -21.21
C ALA A 409 15.75 -21.49 -21.76
N VAL A 410 17.06 -21.31 -21.53
CA VAL A 410 17.83 -20.23 -22.19
C VAL A 410 17.82 -20.43 -23.71
N LYS A 411 17.91 -21.67 -24.19
CA LYS A 411 18.01 -22.01 -25.63
C LYS A 411 16.76 -22.66 -26.22
N LYS A 412 15.95 -23.34 -25.40
CA LYS A 412 14.70 -23.97 -25.85
C LYS A 412 13.58 -22.93 -25.93
N ARG A 413 12.66 -23.10 -26.88
CA ARG A 413 11.46 -22.24 -27.03
C ARG A 413 10.15 -23.00 -26.84
N THR A 414 10.18 -24.33 -26.90
CA THR A 414 9.02 -25.22 -26.75
C THR A 414 9.40 -26.45 -25.92
N GLY A 415 8.41 -27.13 -25.35
CA GLY A 415 8.64 -28.36 -24.58
C GLY A 415 9.45 -28.12 -23.30
N ILE A 416 9.29 -26.94 -22.69
CA ILE A 416 9.93 -26.58 -21.44
C ILE A 416 9.08 -27.12 -20.30
N GLU A 417 9.71 -27.86 -19.39
CA GLU A 417 9.09 -28.36 -18.17
C GLU A 417 9.67 -27.63 -16.97
N ALA A 418 8.82 -27.29 -16.00
CA ALA A 418 9.24 -26.66 -14.76
C ALA A 418 9.36 -27.71 -13.65
N ARG A 419 10.54 -27.79 -13.03
CA ARG A 419 10.82 -28.60 -11.84
C ARG A 419 10.86 -27.70 -10.62
N ARG A 420 9.97 -27.93 -9.64
CA ARG A 420 9.96 -27.17 -8.37
C ARG A 420 11.23 -27.49 -7.58
N LEU A 421 11.94 -26.46 -7.13
CA LEU A 421 13.19 -26.57 -6.35
C LEU A 421 13.00 -26.23 -4.88
N VAL A 422 12.37 -25.10 -4.59
CA VAL A 422 12.13 -24.60 -3.23
C VAL A 422 10.68 -24.13 -3.14
N TRP A 423 9.95 -24.57 -2.13
CA TRP A 423 8.53 -24.27 -1.90
C TRP A 423 8.16 -24.55 -0.45
N GLY A 424 6.87 -24.42 -0.09
CA GLY A 424 6.41 -24.68 1.27
C GLY A 424 6.07 -23.43 2.08
N LEU A 425 5.97 -22.27 1.42
CA LEU A 425 5.51 -21.05 2.04
C LEU A 425 4.00 -21.12 2.36
N PRO A 426 3.60 -20.94 3.63
CA PRO A 426 2.19 -20.79 3.96
C PRO A 426 1.64 -19.48 3.44
N MET A 427 0.43 -19.50 2.89
CA MET A 427 -0.27 -18.29 2.46
C MET A 427 -1.48 -18.08 3.35
N MET A 428 -1.50 -16.98 4.12
CA MET A 428 -2.66 -16.63 4.93
C MET A 428 -3.88 -16.32 4.05
N LYS A 429 -5.00 -17.02 4.27
CA LYS A 429 -6.26 -16.75 3.57
C LYS A 429 -6.73 -15.32 3.83
N GLY A 430 -6.80 -14.49 2.79
CA GLY A 430 -7.24 -13.10 2.87
C GLY A 430 -6.13 -12.08 3.16
N PHE A 431 -4.86 -12.51 3.19
CA PHE A 431 -3.72 -11.61 3.18
C PHE A 431 -3.08 -11.53 1.79
N ASP A 432 -2.36 -10.43 1.59
CA ASP A 432 -1.95 -9.93 0.29
C ASP A 432 -0.76 -10.72 -0.25
N MET A 433 -0.91 -11.36 -1.42
CA MET A 433 0.02 -12.34 -1.98
C MET A 433 1.40 -11.77 -2.37
N HIS A 434 1.64 -10.48 -2.15
CA HIS A 434 2.87 -9.82 -2.58
C HIS A 434 4.07 -10.01 -1.64
N GLN A 435 3.89 -10.58 -0.44
CA GLN A 435 4.93 -10.64 0.61
C GLN A 435 5.82 -11.90 0.58
N GLY A 436 5.63 -12.75 -0.43
CA GLY A 436 6.31 -14.04 -0.54
C GLY A 436 7.75 -13.96 -1.06
N ILE A 437 8.16 -14.93 -1.87
CA ILE A 437 9.53 -15.00 -2.42
C ILE A 437 9.78 -13.85 -3.39
N HIS A 438 10.83 -13.07 -3.13
CA HIS A 438 11.36 -12.02 -3.97
C HIS A 438 12.86 -12.16 -4.14
N GLY A 439 13.41 -11.61 -5.22
CA GLY A 439 14.84 -11.64 -5.50
C GLY A 439 15.32 -13.04 -5.89
N LEU A 440 16.16 -13.13 -6.92
CA LEU A 440 16.85 -14.37 -7.25
C LEU A 440 18.22 -14.10 -7.88
N VAL A 441 19.28 -14.34 -7.13
CA VAL A 441 20.67 -14.10 -7.58
C VAL A 441 21.57 -15.27 -7.20
N ILE A 442 22.63 -15.49 -7.96
CA ILE A 442 23.65 -16.51 -7.69
C ILE A 442 24.85 -15.84 -7.00
N GLY A 443 25.32 -16.42 -5.88
CA GLY A 443 26.48 -15.95 -5.12
C GLY A 443 27.82 -16.43 -5.67
N PRO A 444 28.94 -15.96 -5.09
CA PRO A 444 30.29 -16.29 -5.54
C PRO A 444 30.62 -17.78 -5.44
N GLU A 445 29.95 -18.52 -4.58
CA GLU A 445 30.08 -19.97 -4.40
C GLU A 445 29.23 -20.80 -5.38
N GLY A 446 28.41 -20.14 -6.21
CA GLY A 446 27.54 -20.80 -7.19
C GLY A 446 26.16 -21.21 -6.68
N ASP A 447 25.83 -20.95 -5.41
CA ASP A 447 24.50 -21.17 -4.83
C ASP A 447 23.55 -20.00 -5.11
N LEU A 448 22.25 -20.25 -5.08
CA LEU A 448 21.21 -19.26 -5.30
C LEU A 448 20.74 -18.65 -3.98
N TYR A 449 20.38 -17.37 -4.05
CA TYR A 449 19.87 -16.57 -2.95
C TYR A 449 18.53 -15.95 -3.30
N PHE A 450 17.62 -15.91 -2.32
CA PHE A 450 16.33 -15.25 -2.42
C PHE A 450 15.94 -14.60 -1.10
N ALA A 451 15.05 -13.62 -1.16
CA ALA A 451 14.43 -12.96 -0.02
C ALA A 451 12.97 -13.41 0.12
N ASN A 452 12.43 -13.34 1.33
CA ASN A 452 11.03 -13.64 1.61
C ASN A 452 10.53 -12.77 2.78
N GLY A 453 9.30 -12.30 2.69
CA GLY A 453 8.65 -11.52 3.73
C GLY A 453 8.00 -12.34 4.84
N ASP A 454 7.35 -11.63 5.75
CA ASP A 454 6.62 -12.14 6.89
C ASP A 454 5.14 -12.34 6.54
N GLU A 455 4.74 -13.59 6.32
CA GLU A 455 3.39 -13.97 5.88
C GLU A 455 2.33 -13.97 7.00
N ILE A 456 2.69 -13.64 8.25
CA ILE A 456 1.82 -13.78 9.42
C ILE A 456 1.35 -12.48 10.06
N ILE A 457 1.14 -11.44 9.25
CA ILE A 457 0.74 -10.11 9.74
C ILE A 457 -0.64 -10.08 10.45
N GLY A 458 -1.39 -11.19 10.44
CA GLY A 458 -2.64 -11.38 11.20
C GLY A 458 -2.50 -12.03 12.58
N TYR A 459 -1.37 -12.67 12.92
CA TYR A 459 -1.21 -13.50 14.13
C TYR A 459 -0.53 -12.75 15.30
N GLY A 460 -1.03 -12.93 16.53
CA GLY A 460 -0.50 -12.28 17.74
C GLY A 460 -1.15 -10.94 18.08
N ASP A 461 -0.68 -10.29 19.15
CA ASP A 461 -1.17 -8.98 19.55
C ASP A 461 -0.55 -7.89 18.66
N LYS A 462 -1.37 -7.12 17.94
CA LYS A 462 -0.88 -6.11 16.99
C LYS A 462 -0.11 -4.96 17.66
N GLU A 463 -0.28 -4.82 18.98
CA GLU A 463 0.42 -3.85 19.82
C GLU A 463 1.70 -4.40 20.47
N ARG A 464 2.05 -5.67 20.23
CA ARG A 464 3.23 -6.33 20.82
C ARG A 464 4.16 -6.88 19.74
N MET A 465 5.44 -6.91 20.08
CA MET A 465 6.55 -7.19 19.18
C MET A 465 7.03 -8.66 19.27
N ASP A 466 6.14 -9.60 19.57
CA ASP A 466 6.53 -10.91 20.08
C ASP A 466 6.16 -12.09 19.17
N HIS A 467 5.68 -11.86 17.95
CA HIS A 467 5.25 -12.94 17.05
C HIS A 467 6.39 -13.61 16.30
N TRP A 468 6.22 -14.91 16.04
CA TRP A 468 7.13 -15.76 15.28
C TRP A 468 6.35 -16.82 14.49
N SER A 469 6.87 -17.20 13.33
CA SER A 469 6.41 -18.36 12.57
C SER A 469 7.44 -19.47 12.57
N HIS A 470 6.96 -20.69 12.43
CA HIS A 470 7.73 -21.90 12.26
C HIS A 470 7.11 -22.76 11.15
N TRP A 471 7.87 -23.01 10.09
CA TRP A 471 7.41 -23.81 8.95
C TRP A 471 8.54 -24.55 8.27
N THR A 472 8.19 -25.45 7.34
CA THR A 472 9.16 -26.22 6.57
C THR A 472 9.21 -25.71 5.14
N TYR A 473 10.39 -25.28 4.69
CA TYR A 473 10.68 -25.21 3.27
C TYR A 473 10.98 -26.60 2.75
N HIS A 474 10.27 -27.01 1.72
CA HIS A 474 10.56 -28.21 0.96
C HIS A 474 11.56 -27.86 -0.15
N HIS A 475 12.66 -28.59 -0.19
CA HIS A 475 13.72 -28.35 -1.18
C HIS A 475 14.41 -29.66 -1.58
N GLY A 476 14.62 -29.85 -2.88
CA GLY A 476 15.10 -31.13 -3.41
C GLY A 476 14.20 -32.28 -2.92
N THR A 477 14.80 -33.26 -2.24
CA THR A 477 14.09 -34.40 -1.60
C THR A 477 13.82 -34.21 -0.10
N LYS A 478 14.11 -33.04 0.46
CA LYS A 478 14.18 -32.77 1.90
C LYS A 478 13.25 -31.65 2.34
N GLY A 479 13.09 -31.51 3.65
CA GLY A 479 12.48 -30.37 4.29
C GLY A 479 13.44 -29.75 5.30
N SER A 480 13.55 -28.42 5.30
CA SER A 480 14.29 -27.65 6.30
C SER A 480 13.34 -26.74 7.05
N ALA A 481 13.31 -26.88 8.37
CA ALA A 481 12.53 -26.02 9.24
C ALA A 481 13.17 -24.64 9.38
N MET A 482 12.34 -23.61 9.31
CA MET A 482 12.68 -22.20 9.49
C MET A 482 11.84 -21.63 10.63
N THR A 483 12.47 -20.82 11.46
CA THR A 483 11.80 -20.02 12.50
C THR A 483 12.14 -18.55 12.30
N GLY A 484 11.14 -17.68 12.28
CA GLY A 484 11.39 -16.26 12.07
C GLY A 484 10.21 -15.51 11.47
N CYS A 485 10.48 -14.26 11.13
CA CYS A 485 9.61 -13.39 10.33
C CYS A 485 10.44 -12.89 9.16
N GLY A 486 10.15 -13.38 7.95
CA GLY A 486 10.92 -13.12 6.73
C GLY A 486 12.43 -13.43 6.84
N GLY A 487 13.14 -13.24 5.74
CA GLY A 487 14.60 -13.34 5.72
C GLY A 487 15.20 -13.40 4.33
N VAL A 488 16.50 -13.71 4.30
CA VAL A 488 17.24 -14.07 3.10
C VAL A 488 17.75 -15.49 3.25
N PHE A 489 17.63 -16.26 2.19
CA PHE A 489 17.87 -17.70 2.16
C PHE A 489 18.84 -18.04 1.05
N ARG A 490 19.52 -19.17 1.21
CA ARG A 490 20.45 -19.72 0.24
C ARG A 490 20.12 -21.17 -0.04
N PHE A 491 20.22 -21.60 -1.30
CA PHE A 491 20.06 -22.99 -1.69
C PHE A 491 20.97 -23.39 -2.86
N SER A 492 21.36 -24.67 -2.93
CA SER A 492 22.22 -25.16 -4.01
C SER A 492 21.48 -25.23 -5.34
N PRO A 493 22.18 -25.16 -6.49
CA PRO A 493 21.55 -25.19 -7.82
C PRO A 493 20.63 -26.40 -8.11
N ASP A 494 20.83 -27.51 -7.41
CA ASP A 494 19.99 -28.71 -7.51
C ASP A 494 18.78 -28.71 -6.53
N GLY A 495 18.78 -27.82 -5.55
CA GLY A 495 17.80 -27.72 -4.46
C GLY A 495 18.13 -28.57 -3.23
N GLU A 496 19.23 -29.33 -3.21
CA GLU A 496 19.50 -30.34 -2.16
C GLU A 496 20.05 -29.78 -0.85
N LYS A 497 20.62 -28.57 -0.88
CA LYS A 497 21.10 -27.81 0.28
C LYS A 497 20.28 -26.54 0.42
N PHE A 498 19.94 -26.18 1.66
CA PHE A 498 19.19 -24.99 2.00
C PHE A 498 19.70 -24.45 3.33
N SER A 499 19.80 -23.13 3.47
CA SER A 499 20.15 -22.47 4.73
C SER A 499 19.53 -21.07 4.83
N VAL A 500 19.32 -20.64 6.07
CA VAL A 500 18.93 -19.26 6.38
C VAL A 500 20.19 -18.40 6.43
N VAL A 501 20.24 -17.35 5.63
CA VAL A 501 21.37 -16.40 5.59
C VAL A 501 21.11 -15.29 6.60
N ALA A 502 19.94 -14.67 6.58
CA ALA A 502 19.55 -13.62 7.50
C ALA A 502 18.05 -13.72 7.80
N ALA A 503 17.59 -13.15 8.91
CA ALA A 503 16.20 -13.20 9.33
C ALA A 503 15.70 -11.84 9.85
N GLY A 504 14.39 -11.73 10.06
CA GLY A 504 13.80 -10.54 10.68
C GLY A 504 13.55 -9.40 9.68
N THR A 505 13.13 -9.72 8.46
CA THR A 505 12.59 -8.75 7.49
C THR A 505 11.06 -8.80 7.48
N ARG A 506 10.39 -7.71 7.13
CA ARG A 506 8.92 -7.65 7.00
C ARG A 506 8.48 -8.04 5.60
N ASN A 507 8.98 -7.35 4.58
CA ASN A 507 8.64 -7.57 3.18
C ASN A 507 9.85 -7.14 2.37
N SER A 508 10.79 -8.08 2.25
CA SER A 508 12.02 -7.82 1.55
C SER A 508 11.83 -8.03 0.05
N CYS A 509 12.03 -6.97 -0.73
CA CYS A 509 11.86 -7.00 -2.18
C CYS A 509 13.18 -6.70 -2.90
N GLY A 510 13.54 -7.57 -3.84
CA GLY A 510 14.78 -7.49 -4.60
C GLY A 510 16.04 -7.83 -3.80
N ILE A 511 17.04 -8.37 -4.49
CA ILE A 511 18.34 -8.70 -3.92
C ILE A 511 19.44 -8.51 -4.96
N ALA A 512 20.60 -8.02 -4.56
CA ALA A 512 21.73 -7.85 -5.47
C ALA A 512 23.08 -8.03 -4.76
N PHE A 513 24.05 -8.59 -5.48
CA PHE A 513 25.45 -8.56 -5.09
C PHE A 513 26.14 -7.35 -5.74
N ASP A 514 27.02 -6.67 -4.99
CA ASP A 514 27.98 -5.74 -5.57
C ASP A 514 29.18 -6.47 -6.20
N HIS A 515 30.10 -5.70 -6.81
CA HIS A 515 31.28 -6.26 -7.45
C HIS A 515 32.30 -6.90 -6.50
N GLU A 516 32.14 -6.73 -5.18
CA GLU A 516 32.94 -7.35 -4.13
C GLU A 516 32.18 -8.48 -3.42
N TRP A 517 31.04 -8.92 -3.98
CA TRP A 517 30.20 -9.98 -3.41
C TRP A 517 29.62 -9.66 -2.03
N ASN A 518 29.33 -8.39 -1.74
CA ASN A 518 28.46 -8.00 -0.63
C ASN A 518 27.01 -8.05 -1.08
N LEU A 519 26.13 -8.59 -0.24
CA LEU A 519 24.73 -8.84 -0.55
C LEU A 519 23.84 -7.74 0.01
N PHE A 520 22.88 -7.27 -0.77
CA PHE A 520 21.95 -6.22 -0.38
C PHE A 520 20.51 -6.60 -0.65
N THR A 521 19.60 -6.10 0.17
CA THR A 521 18.15 -6.20 -0.06
C THR A 521 17.48 -4.90 0.42
N SER A 522 16.19 -4.77 0.15
CA SER A 522 15.37 -3.69 0.66
C SER A 522 14.18 -4.26 1.41
N ASP A 523 13.58 -3.48 2.30
CA ASP A 523 12.50 -3.94 3.17
C ASP A 523 11.57 -2.79 3.52
N ASN A 524 10.26 -3.02 3.57
CA ASN A 524 9.26 -2.02 3.94
C ASN A 524 8.29 -2.50 5.00
N ASP A 525 7.64 -1.55 5.68
CA ASP A 525 6.61 -1.84 6.65
C ASP A 525 5.52 -0.75 6.71
N HIS A 526 4.28 -1.18 6.95
CA HIS A 526 3.10 -0.35 7.20
C HIS A 526 2.90 0.83 6.22
N GLU A 527 3.32 0.69 4.97
CA GLU A 527 3.14 1.65 3.90
C GLU A 527 1.67 2.04 3.67
N GLY A 528 0.73 1.17 4.04
CA GLY A 528 -0.71 1.43 3.97
C GLY A 528 -1.29 2.25 5.14
N ARG A 529 -0.51 2.58 6.16
CA ARG A 529 -0.97 3.31 7.38
C ARG A 529 -0.20 4.62 7.57
N PRO A 530 -0.65 5.73 6.98
CA PRO A 530 0.10 7.00 6.99
C PRO A 530 0.46 7.54 8.37
N ALA A 531 -0.35 7.27 9.40
CA ALA A 531 -0.10 7.73 10.77
C ALA A 531 0.85 6.82 11.58
N ASP A 532 1.04 5.58 11.12
CA ASP A 532 1.75 4.52 11.87
C ASP A 532 2.81 3.81 10.99
N TYR A 533 3.21 4.43 9.88
CA TYR A 533 4.19 3.82 8.99
C TYR A 533 5.55 3.81 9.67
N VAL A 534 6.33 2.79 9.35
CA VAL A 534 7.71 2.72 9.80
C VAL A 534 8.61 2.96 8.61
N PRO A 535 9.67 3.78 8.72
CA PRO A 535 10.56 4.01 7.60
C PRO A 535 11.06 2.69 7.00
N GLY A 536 11.05 2.63 5.67
CA GLY A 536 11.63 1.50 4.94
C GLY A 536 13.12 1.34 5.22
N ARG A 537 13.74 0.33 4.62
CA ARG A 537 15.14 0.03 4.83
C ARG A 537 15.79 -0.43 3.55
N VAL A 538 16.99 0.09 3.27
CA VAL A 538 17.98 -0.54 2.39
C VAL A 538 19.02 -1.20 3.27
N LEU A 539 19.28 -2.49 3.06
CA LEU A 539 19.97 -3.36 4.02
C LEU A 539 21.21 -4.02 3.39
N HIS A 540 22.31 -4.05 4.13
CA HIS A 540 23.45 -4.94 3.85
C HIS A 540 23.20 -6.27 4.57
N VAL A 541 23.13 -7.34 3.81
CA VAL A 541 22.78 -8.68 4.27
C VAL A 541 24.06 -9.48 4.51
N THR A 542 24.24 -9.94 5.74
CA THR A 542 25.36 -10.81 6.10
C THR A 542 24.86 -12.08 6.81
N PRO A 543 25.64 -13.19 6.78
CA PRO A 543 25.20 -14.42 7.45
C PRO A 543 24.97 -14.22 8.95
N GLY A 544 23.79 -14.63 9.42
CA GLY A 544 23.27 -14.48 10.78
C GLY A 544 22.74 -13.09 11.13
N ALA A 545 22.74 -12.12 10.21
CA ALA A 545 22.14 -10.81 10.46
C ALA A 545 20.67 -10.96 10.86
N TYR A 546 20.29 -10.26 11.92
CA TYR A 546 18.91 -10.18 12.39
C TYR A 546 18.42 -8.74 12.32
N PHE A 547 17.45 -8.48 11.44
CA PHE A 547 16.92 -7.14 11.24
C PHE A 547 15.78 -6.80 12.22
N SER A 548 15.56 -7.65 13.24
CA SER A 548 14.68 -7.40 14.38
C SER A 548 13.26 -6.99 13.98
N TRP A 549 12.74 -7.66 12.95
CA TRP A 549 11.30 -7.72 12.67
C TRP A 549 10.67 -8.91 13.41
N PRO A 550 10.17 -8.68 14.61
CA PRO A 550 8.96 -9.32 15.12
C PRO A 550 8.01 -8.20 15.58
N ARG A 551 6.91 -7.97 14.84
CA ARG A 551 6.01 -6.79 14.88
C ARG A 551 6.50 -5.56 15.68
N GLY A 552 7.47 -4.83 15.15
CA GLY A 552 7.95 -3.61 15.79
C GLY A 552 7.05 -2.39 15.54
N TRP A 553 5.84 -2.32 16.12
CA TRP A 553 5.06 -1.08 16.20
C TRP A 553 5.79 -0.07 17.09
N MET A 554 6.73 0.63 16.48
CA MET A 554 7.50 1.68 17.10
C MET A 554 7.38 2.90 16.19
N PRO A 555 6.52 3.87 16.54
CA PRO A 555 6.44 5.16 15.87
C PRO A 555 7.83 5.84 15.76
N GLU A 556 8.76 5.46 16.65
CA GLU A 556 10.16 5.87 16.63
C GLU A 556 11.10 4.65 16.61
N LYS A 557 11.86 4.49 15.51
CA LYS A 557 12.99 3.56 15.39
C LYS A 557 14.33 4.26 15.65
N THR A 558 14.48 5.14 16.64
CA THR A 558 15.75 5.86 16.90
C THR A 558 15.89 6.37 18.34
N PRO A 559 17.10 6.59 18.89
CA PRO A 559 18.40 5.95 18.62
C PRO A 559 18.78 4.84 19.64
N TRP A 560 17.97 4.62 20.68
CA TRP A 560 18.30 3.81 21.87
C TRP A 560 18.36 2.29 21.65
N ARG A 561 17.76 1.78 20.57
CA ARG A 561 17.77 0.36 20.22
C ARG A 561 19.14 -0.06 19.67
N ALA A 562 19.96 -0.63 20.54
CA ALA A 562 21.34 -1.01 20.24
C ALA A 562 21.46 -2.34 19.48
N ASP A 563 20.42 -3.17 19.49
CA ASP A 563 20.34 -4.46 18.77
C ASP A 563 20.05 -4.31 17.27
N LEU A 564 19.50 -3.16 16.83
CA LEU A 564 19.12 -2.93 15.43
C LEU A 564 20.33 -2.64 14.55
N LEU A 565 20.38 -3.29 13.38
CA LEU A 565 21.29 -2.92 12.30
C LEU A 565 20.82 -1.64 11.58
N ASP A 566 21.78 -0.82 11.17
CA ASP A 566 21.50 0.42 10.46
C ASP A 566 21.05 0.14 9.02
N SER A 567 20.09 0.92 8.54
CA SER A 567 19.87 1.02 7.11
C SER A 567 21.03 1.80 6.45
N LEU A 568 21.32 1.47 5.19
CA LEU A 568 22.28 2.21 4.37
C LEU A 568 21.89 3.69 4.26
N HIS A 569 20.59 3.98 4.19
CA HIS A 569 20.05 5.33 4.21
C HIS A 569 19.12 5.49 5.43
N PRO A 570 19.44 6.40 6.37
CA PRO A 570 18.76 6.45 7.67
C PRO A 570 17.30 6.93 7.60
N ASP A 571 16.90 7.65 6.55
CA ASP A 571 15.55 8.16 6.39
C ASP A 571 15.03 7.98 4.96
N VAL A 572 14.65 6.74 4.63
CA VAL A 572 13.95 6.49 3.36
C VAL A 572 12.45 6.80 3.46
N GLY A 573 11.92 7.25 4.60
CA GLY A 573 10.50 7.53 4.80
C GLY A 573 9.56 6.38 4.44
N ARG A 574 8.34 6.72 4.01
CA ARG A 574 7.36 5.76 3.45
C ARG A 574 7.92 5.17 2.15
N TYR A 575 7.96 3.84 2.07
CA TYR A 575 8.76 3.12 1.09
C TYR A 575 8.07 1.84 0.66
N VAL A 576 8.01 1.56 -0.64
CA VAL A 576 7.40 0.36 -1.25
C VAL A 576 8.32 -0.15 -2.36
N PRO A 577 9.38 -0.92 -2.03
CA PRO A 577 10.29 -1.47 -3.01
C PRO A 577 9.67 -2.68 -3.72
N THR A 578 10.15 -2.98 -4.93
CA THR A 578 9.68 -4.15 -5.70
C THR A 578 10.80 -4.90 -6.41
N GLY A 579 11.88 -4.22 -6.82
CA GLY A 579 12.99 -4.84 -7.54
C GLY A 579 14.31 -4.12 -7.28
N MET A 580 15.43 -4.85 -7.39
CA MET A 580 16.76 -4.32 -7.10
C MET A 580 17.80 -4.87 -8.10
N ALA A 581 18.71 -4.00 -8.54
CA ALA A 581 19.91 -4.37 -9.27
C ALA A 581 21.12 -3.58 -8.78
N TYR A 582 22.32 -4.07 -9.05
CA TYR A 582 23.57 -3.33 -8.85
C TYR A 582 24.15 -2.92 -10.19
N TYR A 583 24.61 -1.68 -10.31
CA TYR A 583 25.22 -1.16 -11.53
C TYR A 583 26.67 -0.77 -11.31
N ASP A 584 27.56 -1.45 -12.01
CA ASP A 584 28.99 -1.12 -12.09
C ASP A 584 29.54 -1.49 -13.47
N GLU A 585 29.16 -0.65 -14.44
CA GLU A 585 29.46 -0.86 -15.86
C GLU A 585 30.13 0.38 -16.43
N SER A 586 31.04 0.18 -17.38
CA SER A 586 31.75 1.28 -18.02
C SER A 586 30.92 2.07 -19.03
N PHE A 587 29.76 1.53 -19.43
CA PHE A 587 28.98 2.02 -20.57
C PHE A 587 28.22 3.34 -20.31
N LEU A 588 27.47 3.44 -19.19
CA LEU A 588 26.81 4.69 -18.79
C LEU A 588 27.80 5.62 -18.07
N PRO A 589 27.47 6.92 -17.91
CA PRO A 589 28.34 7.88 -17.24
C PRO A 589 28.81 7.39 -15.87
N ALA A 590 30.04 7.75 -15.46
CA ALA A 590 30.63 7.36 -14.18
C ALA A 590 29.73 7.69 -12.98
N ALA A 591 28.93 8.77 -13.10
CA ALA A 591 27.94 9.14 -12.12
C ALA A 591 26.93 8.03 -11.80
N CYS A 592 26.69 7.04 -12.68
CA CYS A 592 25.73 5.94 -12.50
C CYS A 592 26.31 4.73 -11.73
N ARG A 593 27.64 4.63 -11.60
CA ARG A 593 28.34 3.42 -11.13
C ARG A 593 28.32 3.28 -9.61
N HIS A 594 28.72 2.09 -9.15
CA HIS A 594 28.91 1.74 -7.74
C HIS A 594 27.66 1.97 -6.87
N GLY A 595 26.48 1.68 -7.41
CA GLY A 595 25.22 1.93 -6.71
C GLY A 595 24.17 0.85 -6.93
N LEU A 596 23.28 0.73 -5.93
CA LEU A 596 22.06 -0.04 -6.05
C LEU A 596 21.01 0.78 -6.79
N TYR A 597 20.24 0.12 -7.63
CA TYR A 597 19.08 0.66 -8.33
C TYR A 597 17.87 -0.07 -7.82
N ILE A 598 16.92 0.65 -7.22
CA ILE A 598 15.76 0.07 -6.57
C ILE A 598 14.50 0.67 -7.19
N ALA A 599 13.69 -0.19 -7.79
CA ALA A 599 12.35 0.15 -8.23
C ALA A 599 11.48 0.40 -6.99
N GLU A 600 11.01 1.64 -6.85
CA GLU A 600 10.19 2.08 -5.73
C GLU A 600 8.80 2.44 -6.26
N TRP A 601 7.87 1.52 -6.02
CA TRP A 601 6.51 1.60 -6.48
C TRP A 601 5.79 2.81 -5.91
N GLY A 602 5.97 3.12 -4.63
CA GLY A 602 5.20 4.12 -3.89
C GLY A 602 5.28 5.53 -4.47
N ARG A 603 6.47 5.93 -4.90
CA ARG A 603 6.83 7.24 -5.49
C ARG A 603 6.90 7.21 -7.00
N ALA A 604 6.69 6.05 -7.62
CA ALA A 604 6.76 5.87 -9.08
C ALA A 604 8.14 6.24 -9.64
N LYS A 605 9.21 5.74 -8.99
CA LYS A 605 10.59 6.03 -9.37
C LYS A 605 11.47 4.80 -9.36
N LEU A 606 12.45 4.78 -10.24
CA LEU A 606 13.65 3.98 -10.07
C LEU A 606 14.67 4.87 -9.36
N LEU A 607 15.02 4.51 -8.13
CA LEU A 607 15.94 5.26 -7.26
C LEU A 607 17.32 4.65 -7.31
N ARG A 608 18.34 5.49 -7.13
CA ARG A 608 19.75 5.08 -7.08
C ARG A 608 20.35 5.37 -5.71
N TYR A 609 21.14 4.41 -5.22
CA TYR A 609 21.82 4.45 -3.92
C TYR A 609 23.32 4.17 -4.12
N PRO A 610 24.16 5.19 -4.35
CA PRO A 610 25.61 5.03 -4.46
C PRO A 610 26.18 4.53 -3.13
N LEU A 611 26.92 3.43 -3.17
CA LEU A 611 27.44 2.77 -1.98
C LEU A 611 28.75 3.43 -1.54
N ARG A 612 28.86 3.73 -0.26
CA ARG A 612 30.11 4.14 0.40
C ARG A 612 30.35 3.25 1.63
N PRO A 613 31.55 2.69 1.83
CA PRO A 613 31.85 1.94 3.04
C PRO A 613 31.64 2.78 4.32
N ARG A 614 31.08 2.17 5.37
CA ARG A 614 30.93 2.75 6.70
C ARG A 614 31.05 1.64 7.75
N GLY A 615 32.20 1.59 8.42
CA GLY A 615 32.48 0.51 9.37
C GLY A 615 32.50 -0.84 8.66
N ALA A 616 31.85 -1.85 9.23
CA ALA A 616 31.67 -3.18 8.67
C ALA A 616 30.53 -3.26 7.65
N SER A 617 29.80 -2.15 7.46
CA SER A 617 28.66 -2.04 6.56
C SER A 617 28.86 -0.89 5.56
N PHE A 618 27.75 -0.37 5.03
CA PHE A 618 27.72 0.69 4.04
C PHE A 618 26.80 1.82 4.48
N GLN A 619 26.97 2.96 3.82
CA GLN A 619 26.01 4.06 3.78
C GLN A 619 25.74 4.42 2.33
N ALA A 620 24.55 4.96 2.05
CA ALA A 620 24.17 5.42 0.73
C ALA A 620 23.31 6.68 0.81
N GLU A 621 23.53 7.58 -0.15
CA GLU A 621 22.65 8.72 -0.40
C GLU A 621 21.59 8.31 -1.43
N GLN A 622 20.33 8.68 -1.21
CA GLN A 622 19.28 8.45 -2.21
C GLN A 622 19.38 9.52 -3.30
N ALA A 623 19.33 9.11 -4.56
CA ALA A 623 19.19 9.98 -5.72
C ALA A 623 18.08 9.46 -6.63
N ASP A 624 17.30 10.36 -7.22
CA ASP A 624 16.40 10.00 -8.30
C ASP A 624 17.21 9.59 -9.54
N PHE A 625 16.64 8.72 -10.37
CA PHE A 625 17.29 8.26 -11.60
C PHE A 625 16.35 8.21 -12.79
N PHE A 626 15.19 7.55 -12.63
CA PHE A 626 14.19 7.43 -13.70
C PHE A 626 12.78 7.58 -13.12
N SER A 627 11.95 8.35 -13.82
CA SER A 627 10.52 8.53 -13.56
C SER A 627 9.78 8.86 -14.85
N GLU A 628 8.46 8.75 -14.86
CA GLU A 628 7.62 9.28 -15.94
C GLU A 628 6.83 10.49 -15.42
N ALA A 629 6.45 11.41 -16.31
CA ALA A 629 5.66 12.58 -15.95
C ALA A 629 4.31 12.22 -15.30
N GLU A 630 3.75 11.05 -15.63
CA GLU A 630 2.53 10.53 -15.01
C GLU A 630 2.83 9.75 -13.72
N THR A 631 2.18 10.10 -12.61
CA THR A 631 2.35 9.43 -11.30
C THR A 631 1.82 7.98 -11.27
N THR A 632 1.25 7.50 -12.38
CA THR A 632 0.71 6.15 -12.57
C THR A 632 1.74 5.16 -13.05
N ALA A 633 2.83 5.61 -13.67
CA ALA A 633 3.85 4.74 -14.24
C ALA A 633 4.89 4.35 -13.19
N ARG A 634 4.77 3.14 -12.65
CA ARG A 634 5.55 2.68 -11.49
C ARG A 634 6.60 1.68 -11.96
N PRO A 635 7.91 2.01 -11.90
CA PRO A 635 8.96 1.03 -12.08
C PRO A 635 8.78 -0.11 -11.08
N VAL A 636 8.87 -1.37 -11.53
CA VAL A 636 8.71 -2.54 -10.65
C VAL A 636 9.88 -3.50 -10.69
N GLY A 637 10.46 -3.72 -11.87
CA GLY A 637 11.63 -4.56 -12.08
C GLY A 637 12.81 -3.75 -12.60
N VAL A 638 14.01 -4.24 -12.36
CA VAL A 638 15.24 -3.63 -12.87
C VAL A 638 16.28 -4.72 -13.15
N ALA A 639 16.97 -4.61 -14.28
CA ALA A 639 18.07 -5.50 -14.66
C ALA A 639 19.16 -4.74 -15.41
N VAL A 640 20.37 -5.28 -15.40
CA VAL A 640 21.52 -4.74 -16.15
C VAL A 640 21.95 -5.79 -17.17
N GLY A 641 22.22 -5.37 -18.40
CA GLY A 641 22.68 -6.29 -19.43
C GLY A 641 22.92 -5.61 -20.78
N ARG A 642 23.05 -6.42 -21.84
CA ARG A 642 23.25 -5.94 -23.22
C ARG A 642 24.33 -4.84 -23.30
N GLY A 643 25.52 -5.12 -22.79
CA GLY A 643 26.65 -4.17 -22.83
C GLY A 643 26.54 -2.99 -21.87
N GLY A 644 25.96 -3.20 -20.67
CA GLY A 644 25.92 -2.21 -19.60
C GLY A 644 24.76 -1.21 -19.66
N ARG A 645 23.67 -1.57 -20.34
CA ARG A 645 22.40 -0.84 -20.35
C ARG A 645 21.53 -1.28 -19.16
N ILE A 646 20.64 -0.40 -18.70
CA ILE A 646 19.68 -0.70 -17.63
C ILE A 646 18.31 -0.96 -18.27
N PHE A 647 17.63 -2.00 -17.83
CA PHE A 647 16.25 -2.31 -18.22
C PHE A 647 15.36 -2.16 -16.99
N THR A 648 14.18 -1.60 -17.14
CA THR A 648 13.19 -1.50 -16.08
C THR A 648 11.80 -1.82 -16.63
N SER A 649 11.00 -2.58 -15.88
CA SER A 649 9.59 -2.77 -16.19
C SER A 649 8.78 -1.67 -15.50
N VAL A 650 7.81 -1.10 -16.21
CA VAL A 650 6.99 0.01 -15.73
C VAL A 650 5.53 -0.40 -15.80
N CYS A 651 4.85 -0.38 -14.65
CA CYS A 651 3.45 -0.77 -14.52
C CYS A 651 2.58 0.48 -14.35
N HIS A 652 1.57 0.63 -15.20
CA HIS A 652 0.70 1.81 -15.22
C HIS A 652 -0.52 1.61 -14.31
N MET A 653 -0.46 2.10 -13.07
CA MET A 653 -1.51 1.95 -12.05
C MET A 653 -1.71 3.20 -11.19
N LYS A 654 -2.97 3.51 -10.88
CA LYS A 654 -3.36 4.71 -10.12
C LYS A 654 -3.15 4.58 -8.61
N GLY A 655 -3.20 3.37 -8.04
CA GLY A 655 -2.99 3.13 -6.61
C GLY A 655 -2.04 1.99 -6.25
N ASN A 656 -1.97 1.69 -4.95
CA ASN A 656 -1.36 0.46 -4.43
C ASN A 656 -2.41 -0.66 -4.53
N GLU A 657 -2.69 -1.08 -5.75
CA GLU A 657 -3.76 -2.01 -6.08
C GLU A 657 -3.26 -3.45 -5.96
N ALA A 658 -3.75 -4.17 -4.95
CA ALA A 658 -3.56 -5.61 -4.89
C ALA A 658 -4.34 -6.26 -6.03
N SER A 659 -3.60 -6.67 -7.06
CA SER A 659 -4.04 -7.61 -8.06
C SER A 659 -5.05 -7.14 -9.16
N PRO A 660 -4.74 -6.13 -10.02
CA PRO A 660 -5.26 -6.05 -11.39
C PRO A 660 -4.25 -6.55 -12.45
N MET A 661 -4.72 -6.93 -13.65
CA MET A 661 -3.90 -6.87 -14.87
C MET A 661 -3.89 -5.40 -15.31
N TYR A 662 -2.74 -4.89 -15.69
CA TYR A 662 -2.54 -3.48 -16.02
C TYR A 662 -1.63 -3.37 -17.23
N ARG A 663 -1.73 -2.24 -17.92
CA ARG A 663 -0.76 -1.88 -18.94
C ARG A 663 0.63 -1.87 -18.31
N SER A 664 1.59 -2.55 -18.92
CA SER A 664 2.98 -2.47 -18.51
C SER A 664 3.92 -2.39 -19.69
N GLU A 665 5.10 -1.85 -19.43
CA GLU A 665 6.13 -1.61 -20.42
C GLU A 665 7.46 -2.22 -19.96
N ILE A 666 8.31 -2.56 -20.93
CA ILE A 666 9.73 -2.80 -20.70
C ILE A 666 10.48 -1.62 -21.30
N VAL A 667 11.25 -0.91 -20.49
CA VAL A 667 11.99 0.29 -20.88
C VAL A 667 13.48 0.03 -20.73
N MET A 668 14.25 0.33 -21.78
CA MET A 668 15.70 0.30 -21.78
C MET A 668 16.26 1.72 -21.63
N ILE A 669 17.09 1.93 -20.62
CA ILE A 669 17.82 3.17 -20.36
C ILE A 669 19.23 3.02 -20.93
N THR A 670 19.60 3.94 -21.81
CA THR A 670 20.88 3.95 -22.53
C THR A 670 21.43 5.38 -22.69
N ARG A 671 22.60 5.54 -23.30
CA ARG A 671 23.15 6.86 -23.64
C ARG A 671 22.33 7.54 -24.74
N ALA A 672 22.25 8.86 -24.71
CA ALA A 672 21.53 9.63 -25.72
C ALA A 672 22.06 9.37 -27.14
N ASP A 673 23.38 9.20 -27.29
CA ASP A 673 24.08 8.91 -28.54
C ASP A 673 24.03 7.44 -28.99
N ASP A 674 23.44 6.55 -28.18
CA ASP A 674 23.40 5.12 -28.45
C ASP A 674 22.39 4.78 -29.55
N ALA A 675 22.82 4.13 -30.63
CA ALA A 675 21.90 3.68 -31.67
C ALA A 675 21.05 2.50 -31.18
N ALA A 676 19.81 2.39 -31.67
CA ALA A 676 18.90 1.29 -31.30
C ALA A 676 19.47 -0.11 -31.67
N ASN A 677 20.34 -0.18 -32.66
CA ASN A 677 21.05 -1.39 -33.09
C ASN A 677 22.54 -1.35 -32.73
N ALA A 678 22.97 -0.48 -31.82
CA ALA A 678 24.38 -0.34 -31.48
C ALA A 678 24.94 -1.70 -31.04
N PRO A 679 26.04 -2.16 -31.65
CA PRO A 679 26.60 -3.46 -31.35
C PRO A 679 27.09 -3.48 -29.90
N PHE A 680 26.80 -4.57 -29.21
CA PHE A 680 27.55 -4.97 -28.03
C PHE A 680 28.19 -6.32 -28.37
N GLU A 681 29.31 -6.63 -27.73
CA GLU A 681 30.00 -7.90 -27.97
C GLU A 681 29.22 -9.01 -27.25
N ALA A 682 28.21 -9.57 -27.93
CA ALA A 682 27.41 -10.68 -27.46
C ALA A 682 28.23 -11.99 -27.52
N TYR A 683 28.06 -12.87 -26.54
CA TYR A 683 28.58 -14.24 -26.64
C TYR A 683 27.73 -15.25 -25.87
N GLU A 684 27.76 -16.49 -26.34
CA GLU A 684 27.09 -17.62 -25.69
C GLU A 684 27.98 -18.18 -24.57
N GLU A 685 27.56 -18.02 -23.32
CA GLU A 685 28.33 -18.37 -22.11
C GLU A 685 28.72 -19.85 -22.09
N THR A 686 27.78 -20.74 -22.38
CA THR A 686 27.99 -22.20 -22.28
C THR A 686 28.88 -22.78 -23.36
N THR A 687 29.04 -22.09 -24.50
CA THR A 687 29.92 -22.52 -25.59
C THR A 687 31.21 -21.70 -25.69
N ALA A 688 31.34 -20.61 -24.92
CA ALA A 688 32.56 -19.81 -24.86
C ALA A 688 33.77 -20.65 -24.42
N SER A 689 34.93 -20.38 -25.01
CA SER A 689 36.17 -21.01 -24.56
C SER A 689 36.49 -20.63 -23.12
N THR A 690 37.17 -21.53 -22.40
CA THR A 690 37.61 -21.23 -21.03
C THR A 690 38.52 -19.99 -20.98
N GLU A 691 39.37 -19.80 -21.99
CA GLU A 691 40.17 -18.57 -22.15
C GLU A 691 39.30 -17.31 -22.19
N LYS A 692 38.23 -17.32 -23.00
CA LYS A 692 37.30 -16.17 -23.09
C LYS A 692 36.68 -15.87 -21.72
N LEU A 693 36.16 -16.88 -21.03
CA LEU A 693 35.54 -16.68 -19.71
C LEU A 693 36.52 -16.14 -18.66
N PHE A 694 37.76 -16.64 -18.61
CA PHE A 694 38.76 -16.10 -17.70
C PHE A 694 39.15 -14.65 -18.06
N ALA A 695 39.20 -14.31 -19.35
CA ALA A 695 39.43 -12.92 -19.77
C ALA A 695 38.29 -11.99 -19.31
N GLU A 696 37.04 -12.46 -19.34
CA GLU A 696 35.89 -11.67 -18.85
C GLU A 696 35.93 -11.38 -17.34
N LEU A 697 36.61 -12.19 -16.52
CA LEU A 697 36.81 -11.90 -15.09
C LEU A 697 37.62 -10.62 -14.85
N ALA A 698 38.37 -10.15 -15.85
CA ALA A 698 39.12 -8.89 -15.80
C ALA A 698 38.39 -7.72 -16.48
N SER A 699 37.17 -7.95 -17.00
CA SER A 699 36.37 -6.91 -17.64
C SER A 699 36.01 -5.79 -16.67
N ASP A 700 35.93 -4.55 -17.16
CA ASP A 700 35.39 -3.42 -16.38
C ASP A 700 33.87 -3.53 -16.14
N SER A 701 33.20 -4.43 -16.86
CA SER A 701 31.75 -4.71 -16.72
C SER A 701 31.49 -5.72 -15.60
N TRP A 702 30.77 -5.31 -14.55
CA TRP A 702 30.33 -6.22 -13.49
C TRP A 702 29.46 -7.36 -14.04
N HIS A 703 28.51 -7.08 -14.93
CA HIS A 703 27.66 -8.10 -15.54
C HIS A 703 28.51 -9.18 -16.21
N ARG A 704 29.53 -8.79 -16.99
CA ARG A 704 30.44 -9.76 -17.63
C ARG A 704 31.25 -10.58 -16.64
N ARG A 705 31.85 -9.93 -15.64
CA ARG A 705 32.57 -10.65 -14.57
C ARG A 705 31.65 -11.64 -13.84
N TYR A 706 30.45 -11.20 -13.49
CA TYR A 706 29.43 -12.00 -12.83
C TYR A 706 29.01 -13.21 -13.67
N ARG A 707 28.60 -13.01 -14.93
CA ARG A 707 28.18 -14.09 -15.83
C ARG A 707 29.29 -15.11 -16.08
N ALA A 708 30.52 -14.63 -16.34
CA ALA A 708 31.68 -15.50 -16.54
C ALA A 708 32.03 -16.31 -15.27
N HIS A 709 31.96 -15.68 -14.10
CA HIS A 709 32.17 -16.35 -12.81
C HIS A 709 31.16 -17.47 -12.59
N ILE A 710 29.86 -17.21 -12.80
CA ILE A 710 28.82 -18.23 -12.63
C ILE A 710 29.03 -19.42 -13.58
N GLU A 711 29.37 -19.16 -14.84
CA GLU A 711 29.63 -20.24 -15.81
C GLU A 711 30.90 -21.03 -15.47
N LEU A 712 31.98 -20.39 -15.01
CA LEU A 712 33.19 -21.07 -14.54
C LEU A 712 32.91 -21.92 -13.30
N MET A 713 32.13 -21.41 -12.34
CA MET A 713 31.66 -22.17 -11.19
C MET A 713 30.83 -23.39 -11.61
N ARG A 714 30.01 -23.28 -12.67
CA ARG A 714 29.24 -24.41 -13.22
C ARG A 714 30.13 -25.47 -13.86
N ARG A 715 31.21 -25.08 -14.54
CA ARG A 715 32.21 -26.00 -15.11
C ARG A 715 32.99 -26.76 -14.03
N GLY A 716 33.02 -26.23 -12.80
CA GLY A 716 33.47 -26.95 -11.61
C GLY A 716 34.92 -27.41 -11.70
N THR A 717 35.19 -28.67 -11.36
CA THR A 717 36.55 -29.21 -11.27
C THR A 717 37.33 -29.20 -12.58
N SER A 718 36.66 -29.14 -13.73
CA SER A 718 37.31 -29.11 -15.05
C SER A 718 38.19 -27.88 -15.29
N ILE A 719 37.97 -26.78 -14.55
CA ILE A 719 38.76 -25.54 -14.65
C ILE A 719 39.71 -25.32 -13.47
N ALA A 720 39.80 -26.27 -12.54
CA ALA A 720 40.50 -26.11 -11.25
C ALA A 720 42.00 -25.83 -11.38
N ASP A 721 42.68 -26.51 -12.32
CA ASP A 721 44.12 -26.31 -12.55
C ASP A 721 44.40 -24.96 -13.19
N GLU A 722 43.60 -24.58 -14.18
CA GLU A 722 43.73 -23.30 -14.86
C GLU A 722 43.42 -22.12 -13.93
N ALA A 723 42.36 -22.21 -13.12
CA ALA A 723 42.02 -21.21 -12.11
C ALA A 723 43.18 -21.01 -11.12
N ALA A 724 43.78 -22.09 -10.63
CA ALA A 724 44.94 -22.01 -9.73
C ALA A 724 46.17 -21.38 -10.39
N GLN A 725 46.46 -21.74 -11.64
CA GLN A 725 47.59 -21.16 -12.39
C GLN A 725 47.40 -19.67 -12.67
N ARG A 726 46.17 -19.25 -13.00
CA ARG A 726 45.84 -17.83 -13.21
C ARG A 726 45.86 -17.06 -11.89
N PHE A 727 45.30 -17.62 -10.83
CA PHE A 727 45.32 -17.03 -9.49
C PHE A 727 46.75 -16.75 -9.01
N ALA A 728 47.67 -17.70 -9.18
CA ALA A 728 49.08 -17.53 -8.80
C ALA A 728 49.83 -16.41 -9.54
N LYS A 729 49.29 -15.94 -10.68
CA LYS A 729 49.86 -14.86 -11.51
C LYS A 729 49.09 -13.55 -11.41
N ALA A 730 47.87 -13.57 -10.86
CA ALA A 730 47.00 -12.41 -10.85
C ALA A 730 47.47 -11.38 -9.81
N PRO A 731 47.46 -10.07 -10.13
CA PRO A 731 47.75 -9.04 -9.15
C PRO A 731 46.74 -9.09 -8.01
N GLU A 732 47.21 -9.08 -6.77
CA GLU A 732 46.36 -9.29 -5.59
C GLU A 732 45.17 -8.32 -5.52
N ALA A 733 45.36 -7.06 -5.90
CA ALA A 733 44.34 -6.01 -5.89
C ALA A 733 43.49 -5.92 -7.18
N SER A 734 43.54 -6.93 -8.06
CA SER A 734 42.75 -6.91 -9.31
C SER A 734 41.33 -7.45 -9.12
N ALA A 735 40.37 -6.97 -9.92
CA ALA A 735 39.00 -7.49 -9.93
C ALA A 735 38.95 -9.01 -10.19
N SER A 736 39.81 -9.51 -11.08
CA SER A 736 39.90 -10.95 -11.38
C SER A 736 40.34 -11.80 -10.20
N THR A 737 41.16 -11.27 -9.29
CA THR A 737 41.68 -12.04 -8.14
C THR A 737 40.57 -12.46 -7.19
N THR A 738 39.59 -11.59 -6.93
CA THR A 738 38.43 -11.94 -6.10
C THR A 738 37.68 -13.13 -6.69
N HIS A 739 37.41 -13.13 -7.99
CA HIS A 739 36.73 -14.24 -8.67
C HIS A 739 37.56 -15.54 -8.67
N LEU A 740 38.85 -15.43 -9.00
CA LEU A 740 39.77 -16.55 -9.02
C LEU A 740 39.92 -17.20 -7.63
N LEU A 741 39.95 -16.41 -6.56
CA LEU A 741 39.98 -16.89 -5.18
C LEU A 741 38.79 -17.82 -4.91
N TRP A 742 37.57 -17.40 -5.25
CA TRP A 742 36.36 -18.20 -5.07
C TRP A 742 36.35 -19.48 -5.94
N LEU A 743 36.82 -19.40 -7.19
CA LEU A 743 36.96 -20.56 -8.07
C LEU A 743 37.97 -21.59 -7.53
N VAL A 744 39.12 -21.10 -7.05
CA VAL A 744 40.15 -21.94 -6.41
C VAL A 744 39.60 -22.57 -5.13
N ALA A 745 38.90 -21.81 -4.30
CA ALA A 745 38.26 -22.34 -3.09
C ALA A 745 37.25 -23.44 -3.40
N ALA A 746 36.37 -23.24 -4.39
CA ALA A 746 35.37 -24.20 -4.82
C ALA A 746 35.97 -25.50 -5.38
N SER A 747 37.19 -25.43 -5.93
CA SER A 747 37.95 -26.61 -6.38
C SER A 747 38.61 -27.41 -5.24
N GLY A 748 38.54 -26.93 -4.00
CA GLY A 748 39.15 -27.56 -2.82
C GLY A 748 40.63 -27.25 -2.62
N LYS A 749 41.24 -26.39 -3.45
CA LYS A 749 42.65 -25.98 -3.34
C LYS A 749 42.87 -24.88 -2.30
N LEU A 750 42.41 -25.14 -1.08
CA LEU A 750 42.33 -24.14 -0.02
C LEU A 750 43.70 -23.66 0.49
N ASP A 751 44.76 -24.48 0.34
CA ASP A 751 46.13 -24.10 0.71
C ASP A 751 46.65 -22.90 -0.08
N LEU A 752 46.10 -22.66 -1.29
CA LEU A 752 46.49 -21.51 -2.12
C LEU A 752 45.85 -20.21 -1.63
N ILE A 753 44.67 -20.27 -0.98
CA ILE A 753 43.94 -19.08 -0.52
C ILE A 753 44.18 -18.79 0.96
N ALA A 754 44.51 -19.81 1.77
CA ALA A 754 44.72 -19.66 3.21
C ALA A 754 45.74 -18.56 3.58
N PRO A 755 46.88 -18.40 2.87
CA PRO A 755 47.83 -17.32 3.16
C PRO A 755 47.22 -15.91 3.00
N LEU A 756 46.22 -15.73 2.13
CA LEU A 756 45.58 -14.44 1.90
C LEU A 756 44.81 -13.94 3.13
N ALA A 757 44.46 -14.79 4.09
CA ALA A 757 43.87 -14.37 5.36
C ALA A 757 44.80 -13.43 6.17
N SER A 758 46.10 -13.40 5.87
CA SER A 758 47.09 -12.47 6.44
C SER A 758 47.68 -11.49 5.41
N SER A 759 47.01 -11.30 4.27
CA SER A 759 47.42 -10.36 3.21
C SER A 759 47.52 -8.90 3.70
N ALA A 760 48.35 -8.09 3.05
CA ALA A 760 48.31 -6.63 3.22
C ALA A 760 47.00 -5.99 2.72
N GLN A 761 46.35 -6.59 1.72
CA GLN A 761 45.13 -6.08 1.08
C GLN A 761 43.87 -6.51 1.86
N PRO A 762 43.06 -5.56 2.36
CA PRO A 762 41.87 -5.89 3.17
C PRO A 762 40.83 -6.72 2.42
N LEU A 763 40.61 -6.44 1.13
CA LEU A 763 39.65 -7.20 0.32
C LEU A 763 40.10 -8.66 0.15
N ALA A 764 41.40 -8.90 -0.07
CA ALA A 764 41.94 -10.26 -0.16
C ALA A 764 41.73 -11.04 1.15
N ARG A 765 42.01 -10.41 2.30
CA ARG A 765 41.73 -11.00 3.63
C ARG A 765 40.25 -11.33 3.81
N LEU A 766 39.37 -10.37 3.51
CA LEU A 766 37.92 -10.53 3.62
C LEU A 766 37.41 -11.73 2.80
N GLN A 767 37.77 -11.78 1.52
CA GLN A 767 37.31 -12.83 0.61
C GLN A 767 37.92 -14.19 0.96
N ALA A 768 39.18 -14.24 1.40
CA ALA A 768 39.82 -15.47 1.87
C ALA A 768 39.09 -16.05 3.10
N LEU A 769 38.79 -15.22 4.11
CA LEU A 769 38.05 -15.66 5.30
C LEU A 769 36.65 -16.17 4.94
N ARG A 770 35.91 -15.45 4.08
CA ARG A 770 34.58 -15.89 3.59
C ARG A 770 34.66 -17.22 2.85
N ALA A 771 35.62 -17.38 1.95
CA ALA A 771 35.80 -18.60 1.15
C ALA A 771 36.25 -19.79 2.01
N LEU A 772 37.19 -19.60 2.94
CA LEU A 772 37.61 -20.63 3.90
C LEU A 772 36.45 -21.07 4.79
N ALA A 773 35.68 -20.14 5.33
CA ALA A 773 34.51 -20.45 6.15
C ALA A 773 33.43 -21.22 5.38
N ASN A 774 33.31 -21.00 4.06
CA ASN A 774 32.34 -21.68 3.20
C ASN A 774 32.80 -23.07 2.74
N PHE A 775 34.04 -23.20 2.26
CA PHE A 775 34.51 -24.41 1.57
C PHE A 775 35.41 -25.32 2.40
N ALA A 776 36.09 -24.82 3.44
CA ALA A 776 36.92 -25.68 4.28
C ALA A 776 36.02 -26.68 5.04
N PRO A 777 36.29 -28.00 4.96
CA PRO A 777 35.60 -28.97 5.79
C PRO A 777 35.88 -28.71 7.28
N SER A 778 37.15 -28.43 7.60
CA SER A 778 37.65 -28.12 8.95
C SER A 778 38.54 -26.87 8.89
N PRO A 779 37.96 -25.66 8.85
CA PRO A 779 38.74 -24.42 8.86
C PRO A 779 39.56 -24.29 10.15
N ASP A 780 40.75 -23.67 10.06
CA ASP A 780 41.58 -23.37 11.24
C ASP A 780 40.98 -22.23 12.06
N ARG A 781 40.67 -22.49 13.33
CA ARG A 781 40.10 -21.51 14.26
C ARG A 781 41.02 -20.30 14.46
N ALA A 782 42.33 -20.54 14.61
CA ALA A 782 43.30 -19.50 14.96
C ALA A 782 43.37 -18.41 13.87
N THR A 783 43.16 -18.80 12.61
CA THR A 783 43.04 -17.86 11.48
C THR A 783 41.93 -16.83 11.69
N PHE A 784 40.74 -17.25 12.15
CA PHE A 784 39.63 -16.33 12.40
C PHE A 784 39.80 -15.56 13.71
N GLU A 785 40.33 -16.18 14.76
CA GLU A 785 40.61 -15.49 16.03
C GLU A 785 41.60 -14.34 15.84
N LYS A 786 42.67 -14.55 15.07
CA LYS A 786 43.63 -13.49 14.71
C LYS A 786 42.96 -12.35 13.96
N ALA A 787 42.01 -12.64 13.08
CA ALA A 787 41.30 -11.64 12.29
C ALA A 787 40.33 -10.76 13.11
N LEU A 788 40.06 -11.09 14.38
CA LEU A 788 39.29 -10.22 15.28
C LEU A 788 40.04 -8.92 15.64
N ASP A 789 41.36 -8.88 15.43
CA ASP A 789 42.22 -7.72 15.67
C ASP A 789 42.57 -6.96 14.38
N ASP A 790 41.89 -7.26 13.26
CA ASP A 790 42.12 -6.59 11.99
C ASP A 790 41.72 -5.11 12.03
N ALA A 791 42.41 -4.27 11.26
CA ALA A 791 42.08 -2.85 11.12
C ALA A 791 40.81 -2.61 10.28
N ASN A 792 40.45 -3.54 9.38
CA ASN A 792 39.27 -3.44 8.55
C ASN A 792 38.06 -4.11 9.25
N PRO A 793 36.99 -3.36 9.56
CA PRO A 793 35.80 -3.90 10.22
C PRO A 793 35.09 -5.03 9.47
N GLN A 794 35.10 -5.07 8.14
CA GLN A 794 34.48 -6.16 7.39
C GLN A 794 35.23 -7.48 7.58
N VAL A 795 36.56 -7.42 7.75
CA VAL A 795 37.40 -8.59 8.07
C VAL A 795 37.06 -9.12 9.47
N ILE A 796 36.96 -8.22 10.46
CA ILE A 796 36.52 -8.58 11.82
C ILE A 796 35.13 -9.23 11.78
N HIS A 797 34.19 -8.66 11.01
CA HIS A 797 32.85 -9.21 10.86
C HIS A 797 32.86 -10.63 10.27
N ALA A 798 33.63 -10.86 9.20
CA ALA A 798 33.75 -12.19 8.59
C ALA A 798 34.32 -13.22 9.59
N ALA A 799 35.27 -12.80 10.43
CA ALA A 799 35.80 -13.63 11.49
C ALA A 799 34.76 -13.98 12.56
N LEU A 800 33.99 -13.00 13.05
CA LEU A 800 32.90 -13.24 14.01
C LEU A 800 31.85 -14.22 13.48
N VAL A 801 31.45 -14.07 12.21
CA VAL A 801 30.51 -14.98 11.54
C VAL A 801 31.09 -16.39 11.45
N ALA A 802 32.34 -16.54 11.01
CA ALA A 802 32.97 -17.84 10.90
C ALA A 802 33.10 -18.53 12.27
N LEU A 803 33.49 -17.80 13.31
CA LEU A 803 33.56 -18.30 14.69
C LEU A 803 32.20 -18.78 15.20
N ARG A 804 31.12 -18.04 14.89
CA ARG A 804 29.75 -18.41 15.29
C ARG A 804 29.24 -19.65 14.58
N GLU A 805 29.50 -19.79 13.28
CA GLU A 805 28.93 -20.87 12.45
C GLU A 805 29.77 -22.15 12.45
N ARG A 806 31.10 -22.05 12.59
CA ARG A 806 32.01 -23.19 12.37
C ARG A 806 32.60 -23.78 13.64
N PHE A 807 32.47 -23.09 14.79
CA PHE A 807 33.13 -23.50 16.02
C PHE A 807 32.19 -23.47 17.24
N THR A 808 32.38 -24.43 18.15
CA THR A 808 31.65 -24.52 19.44
C THR A 808 32.41 -23.87 20.58
N GLU A 809 33.73 -23.85 20.52
CA GLU A 809 34.60 -23.23 21.51
C GLU A 809 34.83 -21.75 21.18
N LEU A 810 35.07 -20.94 22.21
CA LEU A 810 35.40 -19.53 22.08
C LEU A 810 36.51 -19.18 23.07
N ASP A 811 37.76 -19.13 22.60
CA ASP A 811 38.92 -18.82 23.44
C ASP A 811 39.14 -17.31 23.53
N ALA A 812 38.91 -16.58 22.43
CA ALA A 812 39.06 -15.13 22.33
C ALA A 812 37.93 -14.31 23.01
N GLN A 813 37.38 -14.80 24.14
CA GLN A 813 36.19 -14.23 24.79
C GLN A 813 36.35 -12.74 25.10
N THR A 814 37.49 -12.33 25.64
CA THR A 814 37.76 -10.92 25.99
C THR A 814 37.65 -10.00 24.78
N ARG A 815 38.17 -10.43 23.63
CA ARG A 815 38.12 -9.64 22.40
C ARG A 815 36.70 -9.57 21.84
N VAL A 816 35.98 -10.68 21.82
CA VAL A 816 34.58 -10.70 21.36
C VAL A 816 33.68 -9.87 22.29
N ILE A 817 33.90 -9.89 23.61
CA ILE A 817 33.21 -8.99 24.56
C ILE A 817 33.49 -7.52 24.25
N THR A 818 34.72 -7.18 23.84
CA THR A 818 35.05 -5.82 23.39
C THR A 818 34.30 -5.44 22.11
N LEU A 819 34.18 -6.37 21.16
CA LEU A 819 33.44 -6.16 19.91
C LEU A 819 31.92 -6.03 20.13
N ALA A 820 31.36 -6.72 21.14
CA ALA A 820 29.98 -6.55 21.58
C ALA A 820 29.69 -5.15 22.18
N GLN A 821 30.72 -4.35 22.46
CA GLN A 821 30.61 -2.96 22.91
C GLN A 821 30.79 -1.95 21.75
N SER A 822 31.05 -2.43 20.54
CA SER A 822 31.35 -1.57 19.39
C SER A 822 30.21 -0.60 19.08
N ALA A 823 30.56 0.61 18.64
CA ALA A 823 29.61 1.54 18.03
C ALA A 823 29.13 1.06 16.65
N ASP A 824 29.95 0.25 15.96
CA ASP A 824 29.56 -0.44 14.74
C ASP A 824 28.54 -1.53 15.07
N ARG A 825 27.30 -1.31 14.65
CA ARG A 825 26.16 -2.16 15.01
C ARG A 825 26.25 -3.56 14.41
N LEU A 826 26.88 -3.69 13.24
CA LEU A 826 27.03 -4.98 12.58
C LEU A 826 28.07 -5.85 13.30
N LEU A 827 29.20 -5.25 13.71
CA LEU A 827 30.18 -5.93 14.58
C LEU A 827 29.57 -6.29 15.93
N ARG A 828 28.85 -5.35 16.55
CA ARG A 828 28.21 -5.55 17.84
C ARG A 828 27.20 -6.70 17.79
N GLN A 829 26.31 -6.73 16.80
CA GLN A 829 25.30 -7.80 16.71
C GLN A 829 25.95 -9.16 16.47
N ALA A 830 26.92 -9.27 15.55
CA ALA A 830 27.62 -10.52 15.30
C ALA A 830 28.35 -11.05 16.56
N ALA A 831 28.98 -10.15 17.33
CA ALA A 831 29.63 -10.50 18.59
C ALA A 831 28.61 -10.90 19.68
N VAL A 832 27.50 -10.17 19.82
CA VAL A 832 26.41 -10.49 20.76
C VAL A 832 25.82 -11.87 20.48
N GLN A 833 25.54 -12.19 19.21
CA GLN A 833 25.01 -13.49 18.81
C GLN A 833 25.98 -14.64 19.11
N LEU A 834 27.28 -14.43 18.86
CA LEU A 834 28.31 -15.40 19.21
C LEU A 834 28.36 -15.61 20.73
N LEU A 835 28.38 -14.54 21.52
CA LEU A 835 28.42 -14.63 22.98
C LEU A 835 27.13 -15.22 23.57
N ALA A 836 25.96 -14.89 23.03
CA ALA A 836 24.68 -15.46 23.46
C ALA A 836 24.64 -16.99 23.32
N ARG A 837 25.35 -17.55 22.33
CA ARG A 837 25.45 -19.00 22.14
C ARG A 837 26.52 -19.67 23.01
N ARG A 838 27.56 -18.95 23.43
CA ARG A 838 28.81 -19.53 23.96
C ARG A 838 29.19 -19.10 25.37
N LEU A 839 28.74 -17.94 25.83
CA LEU A 839 29.15 -17.37 27.10
C LEU A 839 28.35 -18.00 28.26
N PRO A 840 29.00 -18.52 29.31
CA PRO A 840 28.30 -19.12 30.43
C PRO A 840 27.56 -18.05 31.25
N LEU A 841 26.44 -18.44 31.87
CA LEU A 841 25.56 -17.53 32.63
C LEU A 841 26.30 -16.64 33.65
N PRO A 842 27.27 -17.13 34.46
CA PRO A 842 27.99 -16.26 35.40
C PRO A 842 28.78 -15.12 34.73
N ALA A 843 29.29 -15.35 33.51
CA ALA A 843 29.99 -14.31 32.76
C ALA A 843 29.01 -13.30 32.16
N ILE A 844 27.82 -13.72 31.70
CA ILE A 844 26.73 -12.82 31.30
C ILE A 844 26.30 -11.95 32.49
N GLN A 845 26.12 -12.56 33.67
CA GLN A 845 25.79 -11.84 34.89
C GLN A 845 26.83 -10.76 35.22
N LYS A 846 28.12 -11.09 35.18
CA LYS A 846 29.21 -10.14 35.43
C LYS A 846 29.15 -8.93 34.49
N LEU A 847 28.82 -9.14 33.21
CA LEU A 847 28.65 -8.04 32.24
C LEU A 847 27.45 -7.16 32.60
N CYS A 848 26.28 -7.76 32.84
CA CYS A 848 25.07 -7.02 33.24
C CYS A 848 25.25 -6.20 34.53
N GLU A 849 26.13 -6.63 35.42
CA GLU A 849 26.41 -6.01 36.72
C GLU A 849 27.66 -5.10 36.70
N SER A 850 28.31 -4.94 35.54
CA SER A 850 29.51 -4.11 35.41
C SER A 850 29.26 -2.65 35.78
N THR A 851 30.26 -1.97 36.32
CA THR A 851 30.19 -0.51 36.54
C THR A 851 30.40 0.27 35.23
N ALA A 852 31.01 -0.35 34.22
CA ALA A 852 31.20 0.25 32.90
C ALA A 852 29.91 0.18 32.06
N PRO A 853 29.37 1.32 31.58
CA PRO A 853 28.14 1.33 30.80
C PRO A 853 28.18 0.45 29.55
N ALA A 854 29.27 0.49 28.78
CA ALA A 854 29.39 -0.28 27.55
C ALA A 854 29.33 -1.80 27.80
N GLU A 855 30.04 -2.30 28.82
CA GLU A 855 29.98 -3.70 29.23
C GLU A 855 28.57 -4.11 29.70
N ARG A 856 27.88 -3.24 30.45
CA ARG A 856 26.48 -3.49 30.84
C ARG A 856 25.56 -3.61 29.64
N LEU A 857 25.68 -2.72 28.66
CA LEU A 857 24.88 -2.80 27.44
C LEU A 857 25.14 -4.12 26.69
N ALA A 858 26.41 -4.52 26.56
CA ALA A 858 26.75 -5.81 25.97
C ALA A 858 26.11 -6.97 26.74
N GLY A 859 26.16 -6.96 28.08
CA GLY A 859 25.49 -7.95 28.93
C GLY A 859 23.98 -7.99 28.72
N ILE A 860 23.31 -6.84 28.65
CA ILE A 860 21.86 -6.72 28.39
C ILE A 860 21.51 -7.31 27.03
N LEU A 861 22.27 -6.98 25.99
CA LEU A 861 22.05 -7.50 24.63
C LEU A 861 22.24 -9.02 24.57
N ILE A 862 23.29 -9.55 25.19
CA ILE A 862 23.57 -10.99 25.25
C ILE A 862 22.45 -11.74 25.99
N ALA A 863 22.02 -11.22 27.15
CA ALA A 863 20.95 -11.82 27.93
C ALA A 863 19.61 -11.79 27.19
N GLY A 864 19.29 -10.67 26.55
CA GLY A 864 18.09 -10.48 25.75
C GLY A 864 18.03 -11.39 24.52
N GLU A 865 19.10 -11.41 23.71
CA GLU A 865 19.24 -12.30 22.55
C GLU A 865 19.02 -13.75 22.97
N ARG A 866 19.74 -14.21 23.99
CA ARG A 866 19.69 -15.60 24.46
C ARG A 866 18.32 -16.02 25.01
N LEU A 867 17.57 -15.09 25.60
CA LEU A 867 16.28 -15.35 26.21
C LEU A 867 15.11 -15.25 25.22
N THR A 868 15.21 -14.39 24.21
CA THR A 868 14.03 -13.95 23.43
C THR A 868 14.12 -14.23 21.93
N VAL A 869 15.30 -14.56 21.39
CA VAL A 869 15.48 -14.81 19.96
C VAL A 869 15.67 -16.32 19.72
N PRO A 870 14.68 -17.01 19.12
CA PRO A 870 14.82 -18.42 18.77
C PRO A 870 15.86 -18.65 17.66
N PRO A 871 16.41 -19.88 17.52
CA PRO A 871 17.25 -20.23 16.39
C PRO A 871 16.44 -20.13 15.09
N PHE A 872 17.02 -19.53 14.05
CA PHE A 872 16.32 -19.29 12.78
C PHE A 872 16.08 -20.55 11.94
N SER A 873 16.69 -21.67 12.32
CA SER A 873 16.62 -22.94 11.60
C SER A 873 16.65 -24.12 12.57
N GLY A 874 16.10 -25.25 12.13
CA GLY A 874 16.05 -26.48 12.92
C GLY A 874 14.77 -26.61 13.73
N ALA A 875 14.61 -27.74 14.41
CA ALA A 875 13.41 -28.02 15.19
C ALA A 875 13.33 -27.13 16.44
N LEU A 876 12.14 -26.61 16.74
CA LEU A 876 11.84 -25.99 18.01
C LEU A 876 11.55 -27.06 19.08
N PRO A 877 11.70 -26.74 20.38
CA PRO A 877 11.30 -27.65 21.45
C PRO A 877 9.81 -28.00 21.36
N GLU A 878 9.45 -29.28 21.55
CA GLU A 878 8.05 -29.75 21.48
C GLU A 878 7.13 -29.06 22.51
N SER A 879 7.71 -28.51 23.58
CA SER A 879 6.99 -27.76 24.61
C SER A 879 6.54 -26.37 24.18
N TRP A 880 7.05 -25.84 23.06
CA TRP A 880 6.68 -24.51 22.61
C TRP A 880 5.27 -24.54 22.02
N PRO A 881 4.35 -23.69 22.52
CA PRO A 881 2.98 -23.67 22.02
C PRO A 881 2.97 -23.18 20.57
N GLN A 882 2.42 -23.99 19.67
CA GLN A 882 2.25 -23.61 18.26
C GLN A 882 0.76 -23.62 17.90
N SER A 883 0.27 -22.49 17.38
CA SER A 883 -1.04 -22.43 16.75
C SER A 883 -0.92 -22.95 15.32
N PRO A 884 -1.61 -24.06 14.97
CA PRO A 884 -1.54 -24.60 13.62
C PRO A 884 -2.24 -23.66 12.63
N MET A 885 -1.66 -23.56 11.45
CA MET A 885 -2.17 -22.83 10.31
C MET A 885 -2.18 -23.74 9.09
N LEU A 886 -3.22 -23.62 8.27
CA LEU A 886 -3.43 -24.44 7.08
C LEU A 886 -3.56 -23.55 5.85
N SER A 887 -2.77 -23.84 4.81
CA SER A 887 -2.81 -23.12 3.53
C SER A 887 -2.93 -24.09 2.36
N LYS A 888 -3.71 -23.75 1.34
CA LYS A 888 -3.74 -24.49 0.07
C LYS A 888 -3.06 -23.65 -1.01
N VAL A 889 -1.97 -24.16 -1.55
CA VAL A 889 -1.14 -23.42 -2.53
C VAL A 889 -1.09 -24.20 -3.84
N ALA A 890 -1.44 -23.52 -4.93
CA ALA A 890 -1.33 -24.07 -6.27
C ALA A 890 0.12 -23.94 -6.77
N TYR A 891 0.69 -25.04 -7.21
CA TYR A 891 2.00 -25.12 -7.85
C TYR A 891 1.83 -25.70 -9.26
N VAL A 892 2.90 -25.66 -10.06
CA VAL A 892 2.91 -26.34 -11.36
C VAL A 892 2.48 -27.80 -11.16
N ASN A 893 1.42 -28.20 -11.87
CA ASN A 893 0.82 -29.55 -11.91
C ASN A 893 0.07 -30.05 -10.66
N GLU A 894 0.04 -29.30 -9.55
CA GLU A 894 -0.63 -29.77 -8.32
C GLU A 894 -1.08 -28.64 -7.39
N THR A 895 -1.92 -28.97 -6.40
CA THR A 895 -2.24 -28.08 -5.29
C THR A 895 -1.94 -28.81 -4.00
N VAL A 896 -1.11 -28.20 -3.14
CA VAL A 896 -0.63 -28.82 -1.91
C VAL A 896 -1.21 -28.10 -0.70
N GLU A 897 -1.54 -28.87 0.32
CA GLU A 897 -1.94 -28.37 1.64
C GLU A 897 -0.70 -28.29 2.55
N LEU A 898 -0.46 -27.10 3.11
CA LEU A 898 0.71 -26.79 3.94
C LEU A 898 0.27 -26.47 5.36
N HIS A 899 0.98 -27.06 6.32
CA HIS A 899 0.78 -26.84 7.75
C HIS A 899 1.93 -26.03 8.33
N THR A 900 1.61 -25.00 9.11
CA THR A 900 2.61 -24.16 9.79
C THR A 900 2.23 -23.89 11.23
N GLY A 901 3.22 -23.60 12.07
CA GLY A 901 3.03 -23.28 13.48
C GLY A 901 3.41 -21.83 13.75
N ASN A 902 2.53 -21.06 14.38
CA ASN A 902 2.87 -19.71 14.84
C ASN A 902 2.85 -19.65 16.36
N PHE A 903 3.67 -18.78 16.93
CA PHE A 903 3.76 -18.59 18.37
C PHE A 903 4.16 -17.16 18.70
N THR A 904 3.95 -16.76 19.95
CA THR A 904 4.58 -15.55 20.49
C THR A 904 5.58 -15.91 21.57
N MET A 905 6.60 -15.07 21.80
CA MET A 905 7.49 -15.25 22.94
C MET A 905 6.74 -15.17 24.28
N ALA A 906 5.64 -14.42 24.33
CA ALA A 906 4.74 -14.43 25.47
C ALA A 906 4.07 -15.79 25.70
N ASP A 907 3.59 -16.44 24.64
CA ASP A 907 2.99 -17.78 24.72
C ASP A 907 4.04 -18.80 25.18
N VAL A 908 5.25 -18.77 24.59
CA VAL A 908 6.38 -19.63 24.99
C VAL A 908 6.72 -19.41 26.45
N TRP A 909 6.84 -18.15 26.87
CA TRP A 909 7.15 -17.79 28.25
C TRP A 909 6.06 -18.25 29.23
N ALA A 910 4.77 -18.15 28.86
CA ALA A 910 3.66 -18.53 29.73
C ALA A 910 3.45 -20.05 29.83
N ALA A 911 3.63 -20.78 28.73
CA ALA A 911 3.30 -22.21 28.64
C ALA A 911 4.45 -23.13 29.08
N ALA A 912 5.71 -22.69 28.99
CA ALA A 912 6.87 -23.52 29.31
C ALA A 912 7.24 -23.46 30.82
N ALA A 913 7.57 -24.61 31.40
CA ALA A 913 8.29 -24.65 32.67
C ALA A 913 9.69 -24.05 32.46
N LYS A 914 9.92 -22.88 33.05
CA LYS A 914 11.13 -22.08 32.81
C LYS A 914 12.36 -22.81 33.36
N LEU A 915 13.39 -22.93 32.54
CA LEU A 915 14.67 -23.45 32.96
C LEU A 915 15.30 -22.50 34.00
N PRO A 916 16.12 -23.01 34.94
CA PRO A 916 16.82 -22.16 35.91
C PRO A 916 17.64 -21.03 35.25
N GLU A 917 18.23 -21.30 34.08
CA GLU A 917 18.97 -20.30 33.31
C GLU A 917 18.05 -19.19 32.76
N GLU A 918 16.89 -19.54 32.20
CA GLU A 918 15.93 -18.55 31.67
C GLU A 918 15.42 -17.61 32.77
N GLN A 919 15.13 -18.16 33.96
CA GLN A 919 14.78 -17.35 35.14
C GLN A 919 15.91 -16.41 35.55
N SER A 920 17.16 -16.88 35.46
CA SER A 920 18.33 -16.07 35.80
C SER A 920 18.54 -14.93 34.79
N LEU A 921 18.40 -15.21 33.49
CA LEU A 921 18.45 -14.21 32.43
C LEU A 921 17.33 -13.17 32.58
N PHE A 922 16.11 -13.62 32.86
CA PHE A 922 14.99 -12.73 33.16
C PHE A 922 15.30 -11.81 34.36
N ALA A 923 15.78 -12.37 35.46
CA ALA A 923 16.11 -11.60 36.66
C ALA A 923 17.25 -10.60 36.42
N LEU A 924 18.21 -10.91 35.53
CA LEU A 924 19.24 -9.97 35.10
C LEU A 924 18.63 -8.78 34.36
N LEU A 925 17.77 -9.03 33.38
CA LEU A 925 17.09 -7.97 32.62
C LEU A 925 16.16 -7.14 33.51
N GLU A 926 15.44 -7.78 34.44
CA GLU A 926 14.56 -7.11 35.41
C GLU A 926 15.34 -6.09 36.25
N ARG A 927 16.52 -6.47 36.77
CA ARG A 927 17.40 -5.54 37.50
C ARG A 927 17.90 -4.39 36.63
N ARG A 928 17.96 -4.57 35.32
CA ARG A 928 18.40 -3.52 34.37
C ARG A 928 17.30 -2.55 33.97
N LEU A 929 16.05 -2.77 34.40
CA LEU A 929 15.01 -1.74 34.32
C LEU A 929 15.35 -0.50 35.18
N ASP A 930 16.24 -0.64 36.17
CA ASP A 930 16.81 0.43 37.01
C ASP A 930 18.20 0.89 36.54
N ASP A 931 18.63 0.58 35.31
CA ASP A 931 19.97 0.99 34.86
C ASP A 931 20.11 2.52 34.88
N PRO A 932 21.24 3.07 35.40
CA PRO A 932 21.45 4.51 35.45
C PRO A 932 21.54 5.16 34.06
N VAL A 933 21.76 4.37 33.00
CA VAL A 933 21.69 4.85 31.61
C VAL A 933 20.28 4.55 31.06
N PRO A 934 19.47 5.59 30.76
CA PRO A 934 18.08 5.39 30.32
C PRO A 934 17.91 4.47 29.12
N ASP A 935 18.82 4.56 28.14
CA ASP A 935 18.76 3.72 26.93
C ASP A 935 19.04 2.25 27.22
N HIS A 936 19.85 1.93 28.25
CA HIS A 936 20.04 0.55 28.70
C HIS A 936 18.78 0.01 29.37
N ALA A 937 18.11 0.82 30.19
CA ALA A 937 16.84 0.46 30.79
C ALA A 937 15.76 0.21 29.73
N LYS A 938 15.71 1.05 28.68
CA LYS A 938 14.84 0.83 27.52
C LYS A 938 15.18 -0.45 26.77
N GLN A 939 16.47 -0.75 26.55
CA GLN A 939 16.89 -1.99 25.90
C GLN A 939 16.46 -3.24 26.70
N ALA A 940 16.63 -3.23 28.02
CA ALA A 940 16.16 -4.32 28.89
C ALA A 940 14.63 -4.44 28.89
N ALA A 941 13.93 -3.30 28.95
CA ALA A 941 12.48 -3.22 28.87
C ALA A 941 11.95 -3.80 27.55
N PHE A 942 12.62 -3.54 26.43
CA PHE A 942 12.24 -4.11 25.13
C PHE A 942 12.22 -5.63 25.15
N PHE A 943 13.29 -6.28 25.61
CA PHE A 943 13.34 -7.75 25.68
C PHE A 943 12.31 -8.33 26.64
N LEU A 944 12.11 -7.71 27.81
CA LEU A 944 11.10 -8.15 28.78
C LEU A 944 9.67 -7.99 28.26
N ARG A 945 9.42 -6.95 27.44
CA ARG A 945 8.13 -6.71 26.80
C ARG A 945 7.75 -7.83 25.83
N LEU A 946 8.71 -8.58 25.27
CA LEU A 946 8.41 -9.75 24.42
C LEU A 946 7.81 -10.93 25.21
N LEU A 947 8.04 -10.97 26.53
CA LEU A 947 7.68 -12.11 27.38
C LEU A 947 6.31 -11.97 28.06
N LYS A 948 5.76 -10.74 28.12
CA LYS A 948 4.48 -10.44 28.78
C LYS A 948 4.41 -10.93 30.24
N ASP A 949 5.53 -10.87 30.95
CA ASP A 949 5.57 -11.33 32.33
C ASP A 949 4.94 -10.28 33.27
N PRO A 950 3.93 -10.64 34.09
CA PRO A 950 3.24 -9.68 34.95
C PRO A 950 4.15 -8.98 35.96
N ARG A 951 5.33 -9.55 36.29
CA ARG A 951 6.31 -8.92 37.19
C ARG A 951 6.92 -7.64 36.60
N THR A 952 7.08 -7.59 35.27
CA THR A 952 7.85 -6.53 34.60
C THR A 952 7.10 -5.80 33.50
N ASP A 953 6.02 -6.36 32.94
CA ASP A 953 5.37 -5.87 31.70
C ASP A 953 4.91 -4.41 31.80
N ALA A 954 4.20 -4.05 32.87
CA ALA A 954 3.71 -2.67 33.08
C ALA A 954 4.85 -1.66 33.25
N ARG A 955 5.91 -2.07 33.95
CA ARG A 955 7.09 -1.24 34.19
C ARG A 955 7.92 -1.06 32.92
N ALA A 956 8.09 -2.13 32.15
CA ALA A 956 8.77 -2.10 30.85
C ALA A 956 8.01 -1.21 29.86
N ALA A 957 6.68 -1.32 29.78
CA ALA A 957 5.84 -0.45 28.95
C ALA A 957 6.01 1.04 29.32
N ALA A 958 6.02 1.36 30.62
CA ALA A 958 6.24 2.72 31.10
C ALA A 958 7.63 3.27 30.72
N ILE A 959 8.69 2.48 30.87
CA ILE A 959 10.07 2.87 30.47
C ILE A 959 10.16 3.12 28.97
N LEU A 960 9.47 2.31 28.16
CA LEU A 960 9.42 2.45 26.70
C LEU A 960 8.50 3.60 26.24
N GLY A 961 7.78 4.24 27.16
CA GLY A 961 6.79 5.27 26.81
C GLY A 961 5.61 4.73 26.00
N ILE A 962 5.38 3.42 26.02
CA ILE A 962 4.25 2.78 25.35
C ILE A 962 3.01 3.14 26.16
N LYS A 963 2.18 4.01 25.60
CA LYS A 963 0.81 4.19 26.06
C LYS A 963 0.07 2.92 25.67
N ASP A 964 0.03 1.93 26.54
CA ASP A 964 -0.77 0.73 26.30
C ASP A 964 -2.18 1.18 25.90
N ALA A 965 -2.60 0.98 24.65
CA ALA A 965 -3.93 1.40 24.22
C ALA A 965 -5.00 0.59 24.96
N LYS A 966 -4.68 -0.66 25.35
CA LYS A 966 -5.50 -1.49 26.23
C LYS A 966 -5.42 -1.15 27.72
N LEU A 967 -4.31 -0.66 28.26
CA LEU A 967 -4.26 -0.15 29.65
C LEU A 967 -4.83 1.28 29.73
N ALA A 968 -4.87 2.03 28.63
CA ALA A 968 -5.65 3.27 28.50
C ALA A 968 -7.15 3.00 28.32
N GLN A 969 -7.53 1.79 27.91
CA GLN A 969 -8.93 1.32 27.86
C GLN A 969 -9.34 0.51 29.11
N ALA A 970 -8.42 -0.08 29.87
CA ALA A 970 -8.71 -0.97 31.00
C ALA A 970 -8.06 -0.56 32.34
N THR A 971 -7.27 0.51 32.39
CA THR A 971 -6.89 1.15 33.66
C THR A 971 -7.72 2.42 33.79
N PRO A 972 -8.55 2.57 34.84
CA PRO A 972 -9.00 3.91 35.20
C PRO A 972 -7.74 4.75 35.37
N ILE A 973 -7.69 5.93 34.76
CA ILE A 973 -6.53 6.82 34.82
C ILE A 973 -6.10 6.94 36.28
N GLN A 974 -5.05 6.22 36.70
CA GLN A 974 -4.41 6.46 37.99
C GLN A 974 -3.62 7.75 37.79
N GLY A 975 -4.32 8.84 38.11
CA GLY A 975 -3.99 10.22 37.79
C GLY A 975 -5.23 11.11 37.57
N ALA A 976 -6.40 10.55 37.23
CA ALA A 976 -7.68 11.30 37.18
C ALA A 976 -8.51 11.14 38.47
N THR A 977 -7.88 10.70 39.55
CA THR A 977 -8.26 11.17 40.88
C THR A 977 -7.58 12.52 41.08
N SER A 978 -8.14 13.60 40.51
CA SER A 978 -7.80 14.91 41.06
C SER A 978 -8.15 14.83 42.55
N THR A 979 -7.16 15.00 43.41
CA THR A 979 -7.33 14.99 44.87
C THR A 979 -8.05 16.24 45.39
N GLY A 980 -8.57 17.10 44.51
CA GLY A 980 -9.45 18.19 44.92
C GLY A 980 -9.75 19.16 43.79
N ILE A 981 -11.01 19.59 43.76
CA ILE A 981 -11.49 20.77 43.04
C ILE A 981 -10.85 21.99 43.72
N THR A 982 -9.81 22.59 43.15
CA THR A 982 -9.10 23.72 43.80
C THR A 982 -9.37 25.09 43.18
N GLU A 983 -9.82 25.16 41.92
CA GLU A 983 -9.99 26.43 41.20
C GLU A 983 -11.20 26.38 40.24
N LEU A 984 -12.41 26.34 40.80
CA LEU A 984 -13.64 26.60 40.05
C LEU A 984 -14.13 28.02 40.34
N PRO A 985 -14.87 28.66 39.42
CA PRO A 985 -15.62 29.87 39.74
C PRO A 985 -16.53 29.62 40.96
N ALA A 986 -16.73 30.65 41.79
CA ALA A 986 -17.44 30.52 43.07
C ALA A 986 -18.81 29.82 42.95
N ALA A 987 -19.52 30.02 41.83
CA ALA A 987 -20.81 29.40 41.54
C ALA A 987 -20.77 27.86 41.43
N PHE A 988 -19.61 27.27 41.09
CA PHE A 988 -19.44 25.82 40.91
C PHE A 988 -18.60 25.18 42.03
N ALA A 989 -17.78 25.98 42.73
CA ALA A 989 -16.88 25.50 43.78
C ALA A 989 -17.61 25.01 45.04
N SER A 990 -18.78 25.56 45.36
CA SER A 990 -19.56 25.22 46.57
C SER A 990 -20.50 24.02 46.40
N VAL A 991 -20.44 23.32 45.26
CA VAL A 991 -21.40 22.27 44.88
C VAL A 991 -20.74 20.89 44.97
N ASP A 992 -21.39 19.94 45.66
CA ASP A 992 -20.96 18.54 45.71
C ASP A 992 -21.42 17.80 44.45
N TRP A 993 -20.63 17.93 43.38
CA TRP A 993 -20.94 17.36 42.06
C TRP A 993 -21.09 15.85 42.06
N THR A 994 -20.41 15.14 42.98
CA THR A 994 -20.51 13.68 43.08
C THR A 994 -21.91 13.21 43.51
N LYS A 995 -22.64 14.04 44.26
CA LYS A 995 -24.05 13.80 44.60
C LYS A 995 -25.00 14.45 43.60
N GLU A 996 -24.74 15.69 43.20
CA GLU A 996 -25.63 16.44 42.31
C GLU A 996 -25.80 15.78 40.94
N VAL A 997 -24.75 15.13 40.41
CA VAL A 997 -24.85 14.40 39.13
C VAL A 997 -25.95 13.35 39.13
N THR A 998 -26.24 12.71 40.27
CA THR A 998 -27.28 11.68 40.40
C THR A 998 -28.70 12.23 40.32
N ARG A 999 -28.85 13.56 40.46
CA ARG A 999 -30.12 14.29 40.40
C ARG A 999 -30.33 15.00 39.06
N GLY A 1000 -29.35 14.94 38.15
CA GLY A 1000 -29.39 15.62 36.87
C GLY A 1000 -30.24 14.90 35.82
N ASP A 1001 -30.85 15.66 34.91
CA ASP A 1001 -31.60 15.15 33.77
C ASP A 1001 -30.66 14.83 32.60
N ALA A 1002 -30.40 13.53 32.37
CA ALA A 1002 -29.53 13.07 31.30
C ALA A 1002 -30.05 13.39 29.88
N ALA A 1003 -31.36 13.53 29.68
CA ALA A 1003 -31.93 13.92 28.38
C ALA A 1003 -31.67 15.40 28.10
N ARG A 1004 -31.83 16.25 29.13
CA ARG A 1004 -31.42 17.66 29.08
C ARG A 1004 -29.90 17.80 28.90
N GLY A 1005 -29.12 16.96 29.57
CA GLY A 1005 -27.66 16.89 29.40
C GLY A 1005 -27.22 16.55 27.98
N ALA A 1006 -27.86 15.57 27.33
CA ALA A 1006 -27.58 15.21 25.93
C ALA A 1006 -27.89 16.36 24.97
N LYS A 1007 -28.95 17.13 25.26
CA LYS A 1007 -29.31 18.32 24.51
C LYS A 1007 -28.25 19.42 24.68
N LEU A 1008 -27.82 19.70 25.92
CA LEU A 1008 -26.75 20.64 26.23
C LEU A 1008 -25.42 20.26 25.56
N PHE A 1009 -25.06 18.97 25.56
CA PHE A 1009 -23.87 18.46 24.88
C PHE A 1009 -23.82 18.83 23.38
N THR A 1010 -24.99 18.87 22.73
CA THR A 1010 -25.11 19.26 21.33
C THR A 1010 -25.18 20.79 21.19
N GLU A 1011 -26.04 21.45 21.96
CA GLU A 1011 -26.28 22.90 21.88
C GLU A 1011 -25.06 23.75 22.27
N ARG A 1012 -24.24 23.27 23.20
CA ARG A 1012 -23.00 23.94 23.62
C ARG A 1012 -21.79 23.58 22.74
N GLY A 1013 -21.98 22.81 21.68
CA GLY A 1013 -20.93 22.51 20.70
C GLY A 1013 -19.95 21.41 21.10
N CYS A 1014 -20.15 20.71 22.22
CA CYS A 1014 -19.27 19.61 22.64
C CYS A 1014 -19.27 18.46 21.61
N ALA A 1015 -20.42 18.20 20.98
CA ALA A 1015 -20.59 17.19 19.93
C ALA A 1015 -19.81 17.49 18.64
N VAL A 1016 -19.32 18.72 18.44
CA VAL A 1016 -18.51 19.08 17.27
C VAL A 1016 -17.16 18.36 17.32
N CYS A 1017 -16.55 18.29 18.51
CA CYS A 1017 -15.21 17.73 18.69
C CYS A 1017 -15.24 16.32 19.30
N HIS A 1018 -16.22 16.01 20.15
CA HIS A 1018 -16.25 14.76 20.92
C HIS A 1018 -17.35 13.80 20.45
N ALA A 1019 -16.98 12.54 20.26
CA ALA A 1019 -17.92 11.45 20.05
C ALA A 1019 -18.50 10.97 21.40
N ALA A 1020 -19.83 10.80 21.50
CA ALA A 1020 -20.50 10.29 22.70
C ALA A 1020 -21.02 8.85 22.53
N LYS A 1021 -21.18 8.38 21.28
CA LYS A 1021 -21.60 7.02 20.90
C LYS A 1021 -20.84 6.51 19.68
N ALA A 1022 -20.79 5.19 19.50
CA ALA A 1022 -20.18 4.58 18.33
C ALA A 1022 -20.91 5.04 17.05
N GLY A 1023 -20.17 5.57 16.08
CA GLY A 1023 -20.71 6.18 14.86
C GLY A 1023 -20.88 7.71 14.91
N ASP A 1024 -20.62 8.36 16.05
CA ASP A 1024 -20.56 9.83 16.12
C ASP A 1024 -19.26 10.34 15.45
N ASN A 1025 -19.37 11.39 14.63
CA ASN A 1025 -18.23 12.02 13.97
C ASN A 1025 -17.63 13.14 14.85
N GLY A 1026 -16.74 12.78 15.77
CA GLY A 1026 -15.92 13.77 16.49
C GLY A 1026 -14.83 14.34 15.58
N SER A 1027 -14.75 15.67 15.44
CA SER A 1027 -13.81 16.31 14.49
C SER A 1027 -12.34 16.34 14.94
N GLY A 1028 -12.03 15.93 16.19
CA GLY A 1028 -10.64 15.81 16.69
C GLY A 1028 -10.44 15.85 18.21
N GLY A 1029 -11.50 15.95 19.02
CA GLY A 1029 -11.42 15.87 20.49
C GLY A 1029 -11.39 14.42 21.01
N PRO A 1030 -10.97 14.19 22.26
CA PRO A 1030 -10.96 12.84 22.84
C PRO A 1030 -12.37 12.24 22.87
N SER A 1031 -12.48 10.95 22.54
CA SER A 1031 -13.76 10.23 22.60
C SER A 1031 -14.31 10.20 24.02
N LEU A 1032 -15.59 10.56 24.16
CA LEU A 1032 -16.36 10.50 25.41
C LEU A 1032 -17.28 9.26 25.45
N ILE A 1033 -17.14 8.35 24.48
CA ILE A 1033 -17.73 7.00 24.58
C ILE A 1033 -17.16 6.34 25.84
N GLY A 1034 -18.04 5.77 26.68
CA GLY A 1034 -17.63 5.15 27.93
C GLY A 1034 -17.15 6.14 29.01
N ALA A 1035 -17.38 7.45 28.86
CA ALA A 1035 -16.89 8.46 29.79
C ALA A 1035 -17.27 8.19 31.26
N GLY A 1036 -18.45 7.61 31.51
CA GLY A 1036 -18.91 7.26 32.85
C GLY A 1036 -18.17 6.09 33.51
N THR A 1037 -17.47 5.27 32.74
CA THR A 1037 -16.56 4.23 33.24
C THR A 1037 -15.14 4.77 33.42
N ARG A 1038 -14.75 5.74 32.59
CA ARG A 1038 -13.36 6.19 32.41
C ARG A 1038 -12.95 7.39 33.26
N PHE A 1039 -13.89 8.26 33.64
CA PHE A 1039 -13.61 9.53 34.31
C PHE A 1039 -14.38 9.70 35.62
N THR A 1040 -13.73 10.31 36.62
CA THR A 1040 -14.41 10.71 37.86
C THR A 1040 -15.23 11.99 37.64
N VAL A 1041 -16.30 12.18 38.42
CA VAL A 1041 -17.13 13.40 38.34
C VAL A 1041 -16.30 14.68 38.57
N PRO A 1042 -15.40 14.76 39.56
CA PRO A 1042 -14.53 15.93 39.72
C PRO A 1042 -13.65 16.23 38.50
N TYR A 1043 -13.13 15.19 37.84
CA TYR A 1043 -12.33 15.36 36.63
C TYR A 1043 -13.15 15.93 35.47
N LEU A 1044 -14.39 15.45 35.28
CA LEU A 1044 -15.30 15.99 34.26
C LEU A 1044 -15.68 17.45 34.55
N VAL A 1045 -15.91 17.79 35.81
CA VAL A 1045 -16.19 19.18 36.24
C VAL A 1045 -15.03 20.11 35.89
N GLU A 1046 -13.80 19.72 36.27
CA GLU A 1046 -12.61 20.53 35.99
C GLU A 1046 -12.37 20.65 34.48
N SER A 1047 -12.45 19.55 33.74
CA SER A 1047 -12.21 19.54 32.29
C SER A 1047 -13.22 20.39 31.51
N VAL A 1048 -14.48 20.48 31.97
CA VAL A 1048 -15.53 21.27 31.31
C VAL A 1048 -15.47 22.75 31.69
N ILE A 1049 -15.17 23.07 32.95
CA ILE A 1049 -15.20 24.45 33.45
C ILE A 1049 -13.86 25.17 33.25
N THR A 1050 -12.74 24.45 33.32
CA THR A 1050 -11.38 24.99 33.17
C THR A 1050 -10.55 24.20 32.13
N PRO A 1051 -10.98 24.15 30.85
CA PRO A 1051 -10.38 23.30 29.82
C PRO A 1051 -8.91 23.60 29.48
N ASN A 1052 -8.39 24.78 29.85
CA ASN A 1052 -6.99 25.17 29.65
C ASN A 1052 -6.06 24.79 30.81
N LYS A 1053 -6.57 24.32 31.95
CA LYS A 1053 -5.76 24.05 33.16
C LYS A 1053 -4.77 22.91 32.96
N THR A 1054 -5.23 21.82 32.36
CA THR A 1054 -4.42 20.63 32.08
C THR A 1054 -4.70 20.15 30.66
N VAL A 1055 -3.83 20.50 29.71
CA VAL A 1055 -3.98 20.13 28.29
C VAL A 1055 -2.93 19.09 27.91
N SER A 1056 -3.38 17.90 27.50
CA SER A 1056 -2.50 16.87 26.96
C SER A 1056 -1.72 17.39 25.75
N PRO A 1057 -0.42 17.10 25.60
CA PRO A 1057 0.38 17.60 24.47
C PRO A 1057 -0.22 17.32 23.08
N ILE A 1058 -0.93 16.20 22.92
CA ILE A 1058 -1.58 15.83 21.66
C ILE A 1058 -2.88 16.61 21.36
N PHE A 1059 -3.38 17.38 22.33
CA PHE A 1059 -4.58 18.23 22.18
C PHE A 1059 -4.25 19.72 22.39
N LYS A 1060 -2.98 20.10 22.47
CA LYS A 1060 -2.54 21.49 22.53
C LYS A 1060 -2.67 22.15 21.15
N TRP A 1061 -3.02 23.43 21.11
CA TRP A 1061 -2.96 24.20 19.87
C TRP A 1061 -1.54 24.28 19.33
N THR A 1062 -1.42 24.28 18.01
CA THR A 1062 -0.23 24.71 17.30
C THR A 1062 -0.52 26.04 16.62
N MET A 1063 0.27 27.06 16.94
CA MET A 1063 0.32 28.30 16.18
C MET A 1063 1.19 28.09 14.94
N VAL A 1064 0.60 28.22 13.77
CA VAL A 1064 1.29 28.12 12.48
C VAL A 1064 1.41 29.52 11.89
N THR A 1065 2.65 29.99 11.74
CA THR A 1065 2.97 31.23 11.01
C THR A 1065 3.34 30.86 9.58
N LYS A 1066 2.65 31.47 8.61
CA LYS A 1066 2.88 31.26 7.18
C LYS A 1066 4.02 32.14 6.67
N THR A 1067 4.53 31.82 5.49
CA THR A 1067 5.58 32.58 4.79
C THR A 1067 5.16 34.00 4.43
N ASP A 1068 3.86 34.27 4.32
CA ASP A 1068 3.28 35.61 4.12
C ASP A 1068 3.15 36.44 5.40
N GLY A 1069 3.54 35.88 6.56
CA GLY A 1069 3.47 36.51 7.88
C GLY A 1069 2.12 36.37 8.58
N SER A 1070 1.10 35.76 7.96
CA SER A 1070 -0.16 35.45 8.63
C SER A 1070 -0.01 34.29 9.62
N ALA A 1071 -0.76 34.32 10.72
CA ALA A 1071 -0.71 33.29 11.76
C ALA A 1071 -2.08 32.66 11.98
N ILE A 1072 -2.10 31.34 12.21
CA ILE A 1072 -3.31 30.58 12.49
C ILE A 1072 -3.06 29.55 13.59
N ALA A 1073 -3.94 29.54 14.59
CA ALA A 1073 -3.88 28.57 15.69
C ALA A 1073 -4.93 27.47 15.49
N GLY A 1074 -4.49 26.23 15.54
CA GLY A 1074 -5.37 25.06 15.45
C GLY A 1074 -4.73 23.81 16.00
N LEU A 1075 -5.55 22.80 16.26
CA LEU A 1075 -5.08 21.45 16.59
C LEU A 1075 -4.69 20.75 15.29
N ILE A 1076 -3.47 20.21 15.18
CA ILE A 1076 -3.09 19.43 14.00
C ILE A 1076 -3.90 18.13 13.98
N THR A 1077 -4.71 17.90 12.94
CA THR A 1077 -5.52 16.67 12.79
C THR A 1077 -4.98 15.70 11.77
N SER A 1078 -4.19 16.17 10.81
CA SER A 1078 -3.44 15.33 9.88
C SER A 1078 -2.24 16.09 9.28
N GLU A 1079 -1.21 15.36 8.88
CA GLU A 1079 -0.06 15.91 8.17
C GLU A 1079 0.42 14.90 7.10
N THR A 1080 0.77 15.42 5.94
CA THR A 1080 1.41 14.71 4.82
C THR A 1080 2.66 15.47 4.38
N ALA A 1081 3.43 14.91 3.43
CA ALA A 1081 4.60 15.60 2.89
C ALA A 1081 4.29 16.97 2.26
N ASN A 1082 3.05 17.18 1.79
CA ASN A 1082 2.66 18.40 1.07
C ASN A 1082 1.67 19.28 1.83
N GLU A 1083 0.90 18.72 2.77
CA GLU A 1083 -0.18 19.44 3.47
C GLU A 1083 -0.22 19.13 4.97
N LEU A 1084 -0.52 20.17 5.77
CA LEU A 1084 -0.84 20.14 7.20
C LEU A 1084 -2.30 20.54 7.38
N GLU A 1085 -3.12 19.70 8.00
CA GLU A 1085 -4.51 20.01 8.34
C GLU A 1085 -4.60 20.47 9.80
N LEU A 1086 -5.21 21.64 10.00
CA LEU A 1086 -5.53 22.20 11.31
C LEU A 1086 -7.03 22.16 11.56
N LEU A 1087 -7.42 21.72 12.75
CA LEU A 1087 -8.74 21.90 13.32
C LEU A 1087 -8.76 23.18 14.17
N LEU A 1088 -9.54 24.15 13.71
CA LEU A 1088 -9.76 25.44 14.33
C LEU A 1088 -10.96 25.37 15.30
N PRO A 1089 -11.19 26.43 16.11
CA PRO A 1089 -12.43 26.58 16.87
C PRO A 1089 -13.69 26.38 16.00
N ALA A 1090 -14.77 25.93 16.62
CA ALA A 1090 -16.04 25.56 15.95
C ALA A 1090 -15.96 24.38 14.96
N GLY A 1091 -14.87 23.59 14.99
CA GLY A 1091 -14.74 22.36 14.21
C GLY A 1091 -14.34 22.57 12.75
N ILE A 1092 -13.86 23.76 12.39
CA ILE A 1092 -13.43 24.10 11.04
C ILE A 1092 -12.09 23.41 10.76
N ARG A 1093 -12.01 22.65 9.67
CA ARG A 1093 -10.75 22.08 9.19
C ARG A 1093 -10.15 22.97 8.11
N GLN A 1094 -8.85 23.23 8.21
CA GLN A 1094 -8.10 24.02 7.26
C GLN A 1094 -6.81 23.32 6.88
N SER A 1095 -6.65 23.02 5.58
CA SER A 1095 -5.40 22.53 5.02
C SER A 1095 -4.46 23.69 4.67
N LEU A 1096 -3.19 23.53 5.03
CA LEU A 1096 -2.08 24.42 4.73
C LEU A 1096 -1.03 23.63 3.96
N ARG A 1097 -0.45 24.18 2.90
CA ARG A 1097 0.67 23.50 2.23
C ARG A 1097 1.92 23.64 3.09
N ILE A 1098 2.70 22.57 3.23
CA ILE A 1098 3.91 22.55 4.07
C ILE A 1098 4.89 23.65 3.65
N LYS A 1099 5.04 23.89 2.34
CA LYS A 1099 5.90 24.94 1.79
C LYS A 1099 5.49 26.38 2.15
N ASP A 1100 4.23 26.58 2.55
CA ASP A 1100 3.68 27.89 2.90
C ASP A 1100 3.84 28.16 4.42
N ILE A 1101 4.44 27.23 5.18
CA ILE A 1101 4.63 27.33 6.64
C ILE A 1101 6.05 27.81 6.94
N ALA A 1102 6.17 28.95 7.63
CA ALA A 1102 7.45 29.51 8.08
C ALA A 1102 7.84 29.01 9.48
N LYS A 1103 6.87 28.89 10.40
CA LYS A 1103 7.12 28.52 11.79
C LYS A 1103 5.92 27.82 12.41
N ARG A 1104 6.17 26.89 13.34
CA ARG A 1104 5.14 26.22 14.15
C ARG A 1104 5.50 26.29 15.62
N GLU A 1105 4.54 26.61 16.48
CA GLU A 1105 4.75 26.74 17.93
C GLU A 1105 3.60 26.13 18.71
N LEU A 1106 3.88 25.10 19.52
CA LEU A 1106 2.91 24.50 20.41
C LEU A 1106 2.53 25.49 21.53
N GLN A 1107 1.23 25.56 21.84
CA GLN A 1107 0.66 26.49 22.83
C GLN A 1107 0.18 25.72 24.06
N ASP A 1108 0.24 26.32 25.24
CA ASP A 1108 -0.33 25.74 26.47
C ASP A 1108 -1.85 25.96 26.60
N ARG A 1109 -2.57 25.97 25.46
CA ARG A 1109 -4.02 26.19 25.40
C ARG A 1109 -4.72 25.07 24.65
N SER A 1110 -5.93 24.77 25.10
CA SER A 1110 -6.85 23.79 24.52
C SER A 1110 -7.68 24.42 23.39
N PRO A 1111 -8.03 23.65 22.35
CA PRO A 1111 -9.06 24.01 21.39
C PRO A 1111 -10.48 24.06 21.99
N MET A 1112 -10.70 23.47 23.16
CA MET A 1112 -11.99 23.50 23.85
C MET A 1112 -12.27 24.91 24.41
N PRO A 1113 -13.36 25.59 23.99
CA PRO A 1113 -13.69 26.92 24.48
C PRO A 1113 -13.98 26.94 26.00
N GLU A 1114 -13.55 28.00 26.67
CA GLU A 1114 -14.00 28.30 28.04
C GLU A 1114 -15.44 28.84 28.02
N GLY A 1115 -16.17 28.64 29.12
CA GLY A 1115 -17.51 29.23 29.31
C GLY A 1115 -18.64 28.56 28.52
N LEU A 1116 -18.44 27.35 27.98
CA LEU A 1116 -19.49 26.55 27.34
C LEU A 1116 -20.64 26.21 28.30
N ILE A 1117 -20.36 26.17 29.61
CA ILE A 1117 -21.34 25.95 30.67
C ILE A 1117 -21.32 27.14 31.61
N GLN A 1118 -22.48 27.78 31.78
CA GLN A 1118 -22.62 29.04 32.51
C GLN A 1118 -23.31 28.90 33.86
N THR A 1119 -24.08 27.83 34.08
CA THR A 1119 -24.86 27.62 35.29
C THR A 1119 -24.59 26.25 35.92
N PRO A 1120 -24.70 26.12 37.25
CA PRO A 1120 -24.60 24.83 37.93
C PRO A 1120 -25.62 23.80 37.44
N ASP A 1121 -26.84 24.22 37.09
CA ASP A 1121 -27.88 23.31 36.58
C ASP A 1121 -27.50 22.72 35.21
N ASP A 1122 -26.91 23.51 34.32
CA ASP A 1122 -26.42 23.03 33.02
C ASP A 1122 -25.29 22.02 33.20
N LEU A 1123 -24.37 22.29 34.14
CA LEU A 1123 -23.28 21.36 34.43
C LEU A 1123 -23.82 20.04 35.03
N ARG A 1124 -24.77 20.11 35.97
CA ARG A 1124 -25.38 18.94 36.61
C ARG A 1124 -25.96 17.99 35.57
N ASP A 1125 -26.77 18.52 34.67
CA ASP A 1125 -27.49 17.72 33.68
C ASP A 1125 -26.53 17.19 32.61
N LEU A 1126 -25.55 18.00 32.17
CA LEU A 1126 -24.48 17.54 31.28
C LEU A 1126 -23.67 16.40 31.89
N LEU A 1127 -23.28 16.51 33.16
CA LEU A 1127 -22.55 15.45 33.86
C LEU A 1127 -23.40 14.17 34.01
N SER A 1128 -24.72 14.30 34.24
CA SER A 1128 -25.64 13.16 34.31
C SER A 1128 -25.66 12.40 32.98
N PHE A 1129 -25.65 13.13 31.86
CA PHE A 1129 -25.49 12.53 30.54
C PHE A 1129 -24.13 11.85 30.35
N LEU A 1130 -23.03 12.54 30.63
CA LEU A 1130 -21.67 12.03 30.39
C LEU A 1130 -21.34 10.80 31.26
N THR A 1131 -21.78 10.80 32.52
CA THR A 1131 -21.61 9.66 33.43
C THR A 1131 -22.54 8.48 33.10
N GLY A 1132 -23.61 8.73 32.35
CA GLY A 1132 -24.48 7.72 31.76
C GLY A 1132 -23.88 7.01 30.54
N LEU A 1133 -22.82 7.55 29.93
CA LEU A 1133 -22.11 6.93 28.81
C LEU A 1133 -21.21 5.80 29.33
N LYS A 1134 -21.72 4.56 29.35
CA LYS A 1134 -20.97 3.35 29.73
C LYS A 1134 -20.63 2.53 28.50
N ASP A 1135 -19.49 1.85 28.52
CA ASP A 1135 -19.11 0.89 27.48
C ASP A 1135 -20.18 -0.22 27.40
N LYS A 1136 -20.71 -0.44 26.19
CA LYS A 1136 -21.64 -1.54 25.88
C LYS A 1136 -20.97 -2.55 24.98
#